data_AF-A0A563VS27-F1
#
_entry.id   AF-A0A563VS27-F1
#
_cell.length_a   1.000
_cell.length_b   1.000
_cell.length_c   1.000
_cell.angle_alpha   90.00
_cell.angle_beta   90.00
_cell.angle_gamma   90.00
#
_symmetry.space_group_name_H-M   'P 1'
#
loop_
_entity.id
_entity.type
_entity.pdbx_description
1 polymer ?
#
loop_
_entity_poly.entity_id
_entity_poly.type
_entity_poly.pdbx_seq_one_letter_code
_entity_poly.pdbx_strand_id
1 'polypeptide(L)'
;MEGSFEITLQIVIAVLAGITAQVIGEYLRVPSIVFLLLFGIILGSDLLNVLHPQELGIGLEVLVALSVAIILFEGGLNLELRELGRVSGSLRNLVTIGTLITLIGGGMAAHWLAEFPWSISFLYASLVVVTGPTVIGPLLKQVRVDRQVATLLEGEGVLIDPVGAILAVVVLNTIVNTNSAPLDVVGGLLFRLGIGSVVGGVGGWLLGLFLKSADRLSEELKNLVVLAAMWGLFVLSQHLYSESGLMATVAAGIVVKASSLPEERLLKRFKGQLTVLCVSVLFILLAADLSIASVIALGWGSLLAVAALMFVVRPVSVFFCTINSDLNWRQKIFLSWIAPKGIVSASVASLFAILLTERGINGGDSIKALVFLTIIMTVFCQGLTAGWVASWLRITSSEAKGAVIVGGKELGRLVAGLFQEAGESVVLIDTDPEACKKAAAENIPVFQSSALDADVLTEAGIESMGTFIALTNNGEVNLVLAQRAKEEFQPPKVLAVFPQNNSASNNNKIKVNQAFIPELSTETWNKYIHDGEFQLEKIVLRKPQISLQQAHLQALIRSGELLPLIVKRDAKLQIVKAAEDWQPEDEIYCILHDPRSKLMKRLSGNNQPSRLALNKFSEVESIPISPKKTIPEGAN
;
A
#
# COMPACT_ATOMS: atom_id res chain seq x y z
N MET A 1 -44.83 -6.04 -10.41
CA MET A 1 -43.98 -4.83 -10.41
C MET A 1 -43.46 -4.52 -9.01
N GLU A 2 -44.28 -4.71 -7.95
CA GLU A 2 -43.91 -4.45 -6.55
C GLU A 2 -42.67 -5.24 -6.08
N GLY A 3 -42.60 -6.57 -6.27
CA GLY A 3 -41.41 -7.34 -5.85
C GLY A 3 -40.10 -6.96 -6.56
N SER A 4 -40.17 -6.49 -7.82
CA SER A 4 -38.99 -5.96 -8.51
C SER A 4 -38.55 -4.61 -7.93
N PHE A 5 -39.48 -3.80 -7.44
CA PHE A 5 -39.18 -2.53 -6.80
C PHE A 5 -38.56 -2.73 -5.42
N GLU A 6 -39.04 -3.69 -4.62
CA GLU A 6 -38.47 -4.03 -3.32
C GLU A 6 -37.01 -4.51 -3.42
N ILE A 7 -36.72 -5.42 -4.34
CA ILE A 7 -35.34 -5.88 -4.60
C ILE A 7 -34.45 -4.69 -5.03
N THR A 8 -34.96 -3.82 -5.90
CA THR A 8 -34.23 -2.62 -6.34
C THR A 8 -33.95 -1.68 -5.16
N LEU A 9 -34.94 -1.47 -4.29
CA LEU A 9 -34.84 -0.63 -3.11
C LEU A 9 -33.74 -1.15 -2.17
N GLN A 10 -33.69 -2.46 -1.92
CA GLN A 10 -32.66 -3.06 -1.06
C GLN A 10 -31.25 -2.86 -1.61
N ILE A 11 -31.06 -3.05 -2.92
CA ILE A 11 -29.75 -2.81 -3.57
C ILE A 11 -29.36 -1.34 -3.43
N VAL A 12 -30.29 -0.41 -3.67
CA VAL A 12 -30.01 1.04 -3.57
C VAL A 12 -29.66 1.43 -2.14
N ILE A 13 -30.40 0.94 -1.14
CA ILE A 13 -30.09 1.19 0.28
C ILE A 13 -28.73 0.61 0.64
N ALA A 14 -28.39 -0.60 0.20
CA ALA A 14 -27.10 -1.22 0.44
C ALA A 14 -25.94 -0.41 -0.16
N VAL A 15 -26.11 0.10 -1.39
CA VAL A 15 -25.13 1.00 -2.04
C VAL A 15 -24.99 2.31 -1.26
N LEU A 16 -26.09 2.98 -0.92
CA LEU A 16 -26.06 4.25 -0.18
C LEU A 16 -25.39 4.09 1.18
N ALA A 17 -25.77 3.07 1.95
CA ALA A 17 -25.18 2.76 3.25
C ALA A 17 -23.70 2.40 3.10
N GLY A 18 -23.35 1.58 2.10
CA GLY A 18 -21.99 1.15 1.85
C GLY A 18 -21.04 2.31 1.50
N ILE A 19 -21.44 3.19 0.58
CA ILE A 19 -20.64 4.36 0.21
C ILE A 19 -20.57 5.36 1.38
N THR A 20 -21.66 5.55 2.13
CA THR A 20 -21.64 6.41 3.34
C THR A 20 -20.64 5.90 4.37
N ALA A 21 -20.64 4.58 4.64
CA ALA A 21 -19.68 3.94 5.53
C ALA A 21 -18.23 4.11 5.05
N GLN A 22 -17.98 4.05 3.75
CA GLN A 22 -16.65 4.33 3.19
C GLN A 22 -16.20 5.77 3.42
N VAL A 23 -17.06 6.74 3.10
CA VAL A 23 -16.75 8.17 3.28
C VAL A 23 -16.46 8.48 4.75
N ILE A 24 -17.24 7.91 5.67
CA ILE A 24 -17.01 8.05 7.11
C ILE A 24 -15.67 7.43 7.51
N GLY A 25 -15.36 6.23 7.00
CA GLY A 25 -14.07 5.57 7.26
C GLY A 25 -12.88 6.39 6.82
N GLU A 26 -12.93 6.96 5.62
CA GLU A 26 -11.87 7.82 5.09
C GLU A 26 -11.75 9.12 5.90
N TYR A 27 -12.87 9.76 6.25
CA TYR A 27 -12.90 10.97 7.05
C TYR A 27 -12.31 10.77 8.46
N LEU A 28 -12.64 9.66 9.11
CA LEU A 28 -12.18 9.32 10.46
C LEU A 28 -10.80 8.61 10.47
N ARG A 29 -10.21 8.33 9.30
CA ARG A 29 -8.95 7.58 9.15
C ARG A 29 -8.96 6.21 9.85
N VAL A 30 -10.10 5.53 9.78
CA VAL A 30 -10.31 4.17 10.29
C VAL A 30 -10.63 3.26 9.09
N PRO A 31 -10.28 1.96 9.08
CA PRO A 31 -10.61 1.09 7.97
C PRO A 31 -12.12 1.06 7.72
N SER A 32 -12.55 1.36 6.49
CA SER A 32 -13.97 1.51 6.10
C SER A 32 -14.81 0.26 6.40
N ILE A 33 -14.17 -0.92 6.42
CA ILE A 33 -14.82 -2.21 6.63
C ILE A 33 -15.42 -2.33 8.04
N VAL A 34 -14.84 -1.64 9.03
CA VAL A 34 -15.42 -1.54 10.37
C VAL A 34 -16.82 -0.89 10.29
N PHE A 35 -16.96 0.17 9.51
CA PHE A 35 -18.24 0.85 9.30
C PHE A 35 -19.18 0.04 8.40
N LEU A 36 -18.67 -0.69 7.41
CA LEU A 36 -19.49 -1.57 6.57
C LEU A 36 -20.16 -2.67 7.39
N LEU A 37 -19.42 -3.32 8.28
CA LEU A 37 -19.99 -4.31 9.20
C LEU A 37 -21.00 -3.68 10.17
N LEU A 38 -20.66 -2.53 10.75
CA LEU A 38 -21.54 -1.83 11.69
C LEU A 38 -22.87 -1.42 11.03
N PHE A 39 -22.80 -0.82 9.83
CA PHE A 39 -23.99 -0.36 9.12
C PHE A 39 -24.84 -1.53 8.64
N GLY A 40 -24.22 -2.63 8.19
CA GLY A 40 -24.95 -3.84 7.80
C GLY A 40 -25.72 -4.45 8.96
N ILE A 41 -25.09 -4.61 10.12
CA ILE A 41 -25.76 -5.13 11.33
C ILE A 41 -26.88 -4.19 11.80
N ILE A 42 -26.66 -2.87 11.76
CA ILE A 42 -27.68 -1.88 12.15
C ILE A 42 -28.88 -1.89 11.21
N LEU A 43 -28.65 -1.99 9.89
CA LEU A 43 -29.71 -1.97 8.89
C LEU A 43 -30.40 -3.33 8.69
N GLY A 44 -29.79 -4.42 9.19
CA GLY A 44 -30.30 -5.78 9.09
C GLY A 44 -31.58 -6.03 9.90
N SER A 45 -32.07 -7.27 9.82
CA SER A 45 -33.38 -7.68 10.35
C SER A 45 -33.53 -7.47 11.86
N ASP A 46 -32.44 -7.61 12.60
CA ASP A 46 -32.49 -7.67 14.07
C ASP A 46 -32.50 -6.28 14.74
N LEU A 47 -32.13 -5.20 14.02
CA LEU A 47 -32.07 -3.83 14.57
C LEU A 47 -33.11 -2.90 13.95
N LEU A 48 -32.84 -2.37 12.75
CA LEU A 48 -33.75 -1.43 12.07
C LEU A 48 -34.71 -2.14 11.11
N ASN A 49 -34.44 -3.41 10.78
CA ASN A 49 -35.26 -4.24 9.89
C ASN A 49 -35.54 -3.55 8.53
N VAL A 50 -34.53 -2.91 7.96
CA VAL A 50 -34.63 -2.16 6.69
C VAL A 50 -34.15 -3.00 5.51
N LEU A 51 -33.07 -3.75 5.69
CA LEU A 51 -32.52 -4.65 4.68
C LEU A 51 -32.93 -6.09 4.98
N HIS A 52 -33.48 -6.77 3.96
CA HIS A 52 -33.85 -8.19 4.03
C HIS A 52 -33.12 -8.96 2.90
N PRO A 53 -31.81 -9.23 3.05
CA PRO A 53 -31.01 -9.85 1.99
C PRO A 53 -31.55 -11.20 1.49
N GLN A 54 -32.36 -11.89 2.30
CA GLN A 54 -32.97 -13.17 1.96
C GLN A 54 -34.00 -13.02 0.82
N GLU A 55 -34.62 -11.84 0.66
CA GLU A 55 -35.57 -11.56 -0.42
C GLU A 55 -34.89 -11.46 -1.79
N LEU A 56 -33.58 -11.19 -1.86
CA LEU A 56 -32.83 -11.25 -3.12
C LEU A 56 -32.76 -12.69 -3.66
N GLY A 57 -32.83 -13.71 -2.80
CA GLY A 57 -32.71 -15.12 -3.15
C GLY A 57 -31.52 -15.39 -4.09
N ILE A 58 -31.80 -15.98 -5.25
CA ILE A 58 -30.82 -16.30 -6.30
C ILE A 58 -30.05 -15.04 -6.76
N GLY A 59 -30.67 -13.86 -6.68
CA GLY A 59 -30.03 -12.59 -7.04
C GLY A 59 -28.82 -12.28 -6.15
N LEU A 60 -28.85 -12.64 -4.87
CA LEU A 60 -27.72 -12.46 -3.96
C LEU A 60 -26.56 -13.37 -4.36
N GLU A 61 -26.84 -14.63 -4.72
CA GLU A 61 -25.82 -15.59 -5.17
C GLU A 61 -25.12 -15.12 -6.44
N VAL A 62 -25.88 -14.63 -7.43
CA VAL A 62 -25.33 -14.10 -8.67
C VAL A 62 -24.48 -12.84 -8.40
N LEU A 63 -24.97 -11.94 -7.55
CA LEU A 63 -24.26 -10.72 -7.17
C LEU A 63 -22.94 -11.07 -6.47
N VAL A 64 -22.97 -11.99 -5.50
CA VAL A 64 -21.78 -12.52 -4.82
C VAL A 64 -20.79 -13.10 -5.82
N ALA A 65 -21.22 -14.00 -6.71
CA ALA A 65 -20.32 -14.67 -7.64
C ALA A 65 -19.60 -13.68 -8.58
N LEU A 66 -20.36 -12.73 -9.17
CA LEU A 66 -19.79 -11.73 -10.09
C LEU A 66 -18.88 -10.73 -9.37
N SER A 67 -19.25 -10.30 -8.16
CA SER A 67 -18.43 -9.41 -7.35
C SER A 67 -17.15 -10.07 -6.85
N VAL A 68 -17.22 -11.32 -6.37
CA VAL A 68 -16.03 -12.08 -5.95
C VAL A 68 -15.08 -12.31 -7.12
N ALA A 69 -15.59 -12.57 -8.33
CA ALA A 69 -14.77 -12.66 -9.53
C ALA A 69 -13.98 -11.37 -9.81
N ILE A 70 -14.63 -10.20 -9.69
CA ILE A 70 -13.96 -8.88 -9.82
C ILE A 70 -12.89 -8.70 -8.74
N ILE A 71 -13.26 -8.96 -7.49
CA ILE A 71 -12.39 -8.81 -6.31
C ILE A 71 -11.11 -9.64 -6.46
N LEU A 72 -11.25 -10.92 -6.82
CA LEU A 72 -10.14 -11.85 -6.96
C LEU A 72 -9.25 -11.51 -8.15
N PHE A 73 -9.86 -11.08 -9.26
CA PHE A 73 -9.11 -10.61 -10.41
C PHE A 73 -8.28 -9.36 -10.07
N GLU A 74 -8.88 -8.38 -9.38
CA GLU A 74 -8.15 -7.18 -8.95
C GLU A 74 -7.03 -7.53 -7.96
N GLY A 75 -7.28 -8.45 -7.03
CA GLY A 75 -6.27 -9.01 -6.15
C GLY A 75 -5.06 -9.51 -6.94
N GLY A 76 -5.28 -10.35 -7.95
CA GLY A 76 -4.22 -10.83 -8.85
C GLY A 76 -3.51 -9.73 -9.63
N LEU A 77 -4.24 -8.69 -10.06
CA LEU A 77 -3.69 -7.56 -10.81
C LEU A 77 -2.79 -6.65 -9.96
N ASN A 78 -3.07 -6.56 -8.65
CA ASN A 78 -2.32 -5.74 -7.71
C ASN A 78 -1.04 -6.41 -7.21
N LEU A 79 -0.87 -7.71 -7.45
CA LEU A 79 0.34 -8.45 -7.06
C LEU A 79 1.58 -8.05 -7.89
N GLU A 80 2.66 -7.70 -7.20
CA GLU A 80 3.95 -7.42 -7.83
C GLU A 80 4.84 -8.66 -7.89
N LEU A 81 4.87 -9.33 -9.04
CA LEU A 81 5.58 -10.58 -9.24
C LEU A 81 7.08 -10.50 -8.89
N ARG A 82 7.72 -9.36 -9.19
CA ARG A 82 9.14 -9.13 -8.88
C ARG A 82 9.40 -9.12 -7.37
N GLU A 83 8.49 -8.54 -6.59
CA GLU A 83 8.62 -8.46 -5.15
C GLU A 83 8.18 -9.74 -4.44
N LEU A 84 7.12 -10.37 -4.93
CA LEU A 84 6.70 -11.70 -4.49
C LEU A 84 7.84 -12.72 -4.59
N GLY A 85 8.66 -12.62 -5.64
CA GLY A 85 9.87 -13.43 -5.80
C GLY A 85 10.82 -13.33 -4.60
N ARG A 86 10.96 -12.14 -3.99
CA ARG A 86 11.84 -11.89 -2.83
C ARG A 86 11.35 -12.57 -1.55
N VAL A 87 10.04 -12.76 -1.40
CA VAL A 87 9.41 -13.39 -0.22
C VAL A 87 8.82 -14.78 -0.51
N SER A 88 9.09 -15.33 -1.69
CA SER A 88 8.45 -16.53 -2.26
C SER A 88 8.52 -17.76 -1.35
N GLY A 89 9.64 -17.98 -0.66
CA GLY A 89 9.81 -19.10 0.27
C GLY A 89 8.83 -19.04 1.45
N SER A 90 8.71 -17.87 2.07
CA SER A 90 7.79 -17.65 3.20
C SER A 90 6.33 -17.69 2.75
N LEU A 91 6.03 -17.08 1.60
CA LEU A 91 4.70 -17.04 1.03
C LEU A 91 4.19 -18.45 0.67
N ARG A 92 5.01 -19.26 0.00
CA ARG A 92 4.66 -20.65 -0.33
C ARG A 92 4.35 -21.45 0.93
N ASN A 93 5.17 -21.30 1.98
CA ASN A 93 4.96 -22.00 3.25
C ASN A 93 3.65 -21.56 3.92
N LEU A 94 3.33 -20.26 3.92
CA LEU A 94 2.06 -19.74 4.46
C LEU A 94 0.84 -20.31 3.74
N VAL A 95 0.85 -20.32 2.40
CA VAL A 95 -0.25 -20.81 1.57
C VAL A 95 -0.42 -22.34 1.67
N THR A 96 0.61 -23.08 2.06
CA THR A 96 0.58 -24.55 2.13
C THR A 96 0.54 -25.05 3.58
N ILE A 97 1.67 -24.97 4.27
CA ILE A 97 1.84 -25.40 5.67
C ILE A 97 0.96 -24.54 6.59
N GLY A 98 0.92 -23.22 6.36
CA GLY A 98 0.15 -22.30 7.20
C GLY A 98 -1.36 -22.56 7.13
N THR A 99 -1.86 -22.85 5.93
CA THR A 99 -3.24 -23.33 5.71
C THR A 99 -3.52 -24.63 6.46
N LEU A 100 -2.62 -25.61 6.40
CA LEU A 100 -2.79 -26.88 7.12
C LEU A 100 -2.80 -26.67 8.65
N ILE A 101 -1.88 -25.87 9.18
CA ILE A 101 -1.82 -25.53 10.62
C ILE A 101 -3.11 -24.83 11.05
N THR A 102 -3.62 -23.92 10.22
CA THR A 102 -4.84 -23.17 10.54
C THR A 102 -6.09 -24.02 10.44
N LEU A 103 -6.15 -24.97 9.48
CA LEU A 103 -7.24 -25.94 9.37
C LEU A 103 -7.30 -26.84 10.59
N ILE A 104 -6.17 -27.42 11.00
CA ILE A 104 -6.08 -28.32 12.15
C ILE A 104 -6.33 -27.55 13.45
N GLY A 105 -5.60 -26.45 13.67
CA GLY A 105 -5.71 -25.64 14.88
C GLY A 105 -7.08 -24.98 15.02
N GLY A 106 -7.66 -24.48 13.93
CA GLY A 106 -9.01 -23.92 13.91
C GLY A 106 -10.08 -24.97 14.17
N GLY A 107 -9.94 -26.17 13.59
CA GLY A 107 -10.86 -27.28 13.82
C GLY A 107 -10.83 -27.75 15.28
N MET A 108 -9.63 -27.90 15.85
CA MET A 108 -9.44 -28.24 17.25
C MET A 108 -10.00 -27.16 18.19
N ALA A 109 -9.76 -25.88 17.89
CA ALA A 109 -10.31 -24.77 18.67
C ALA A 109 -11.85 -24.74 18.63
N ALA A 110 -12.45 -24.91 17.45
CA ALA A 110 -13.91 -24.94 17.32
C ALA A 110 -14.54 -26.17 17.99
N HIS A 111 -13.89 -27.34 17.92
CA HIS A 111 -14.40 -28.55 18.56
C HIS A 111 -14.33 -28.46 20.10
N TRP A 112 -13.18 -28.08 20.65
CA TRP A 112 -12.96 -28.12 22.09
C TRP A 112 -13.43 -26.88 22.85
N LEU A 113 -13.38 -25.70 22.24
CA LEU A 113 -13.79 -24.46 22.91
C LEU A 113 -15.24 -24.08 22.59
N ALA A 114 -15.70 -24.33 21.36
CA ALA A 114 -17.05 -24.00 20.92
C ALA A 114 -17.98 -25.22 20.82
N GLU A 115 -17.53 -26.40 21.27
CA GLU A 115 -18.32 -27.63 21.40
C GLU A 115 -18.96 -28.15 20.09
N PHE A 116 -18.42 -27.75 18.94
CA PHE A 116 -18.93 -28.20 17.64
C PHE A 116 -18.54 -29.65 17.32
N PRO A 117 -19.36 -30.42 16.59
CA PRO A 117 -18.94 -31.71 16.03
C PRO A 117 -17.78 -31.56 15.04
N TRP A 118 -16.89 -32.54 14.98
CA TRP A 118 -15.69 -32.51 14.12
C TRP A 118 -15.94 -32.10 12.66
N SER A 119 -17.03 -32.58 12.06
CA SER A 119 -17.41 -32.22 10.68
C SER A 119 -17.63 -30.71 10.54
N ILE A 120 -18.44 -30.14 11.42
CA ILE A 120 -18.78 -28.71 11.46
C ILE A 120 -17.56 -27.87 11.87
N SER A 121 -16.73 -28.34 12.79
CA SER A 121 -15.49 -27.68 13.20
C SER A 121 -14.48 -27.56 12.06
N PHE A 122 -14.25 -28.63 11.29
CA PHE A 122 -13.35 -28.59 10.13
C PHE A 122 -13.94 -27.78 8.97
N LEU A 123 -15.26 -27.78 8.79
CA LEU A 123 -15.92 -26.90 7.82
C LEU A 123 -15.70 -25.43 8.20
N TYR A 124 -15.94 -25.06 9.46
CA TYR A 124 -15.63 -23.74 9.98
C TYR A 124 -14.15 -23.38 9.77
N ALA A 125 -13.23 -24.27 10.14
CA ALA A 125 -11.81 -24.03 10.01
C ALA A 125 -11.39 -23.81 8.54
N SER A 126 -11.97 -24.57 7.60
CA SER A 126 -11.71 -24.39 6.17
C SER A 126 -12.18 -23.03 5.63
N LEU A 127 -13.31 -22.52 6.14
CA LEU A 127 -13.82 -21.18 5.80
C LEU A 127 -12.94 -20.06 6.39
N VAL A 128 -12.39 -20.29 7.59
CA VAL A 128 -11.59 -19.29 8.32
C VAL A 128 -10.10 -19.36 7.99
N VAL A 129 -9.60 -20.39 7.31
CA VAL A 129 -8.26 -20.36 6.70
C VAL A 129 -8.11 -19.16 5.77
N VAL A 130 -9.19 -18.81 5.05
CA VAL A 130 -9.22 -17.71 4.09
C VAL A 130 -8.95 -16.36 4.76
N THR A 131 -7.93 -15.67 4.26
CA THR A 131 -7.61 -14.27 4.59
C THR A 131 -8.05 -13.38 3.45
N GLY A 132 -8.72 -12.26 3.74
CA GLY A 132 -9.32 -11.41 2.71
C GLY A 132 -8.36 -10.34 2.19
N PRO A 133 -7.95 -10.37 0.90
CA PRO A 133 -7.11 -9.30 0.33
C PRO A 133 -7.83 -7.95 0.33
N THR A 134 -9.16 -7.96 0.24
CA THR A 134 -10.02 -6.78 0.31
C THR A 134 -9.99 -6.07 1.66
N VAL A 135 -9.67 -6.79 2.73
CA VAL A 135 -9.53 -6.20 4.07
C VAL A 135 -8.11 -5.74 4.34
N ILE A 136 -7.14 -6.53 3.87
CA ILE A 136 -5.72 -6.25 4.06
C ILE A 136 -5.31 -4.98 3.32
N GLY A 137 -5.71 -4.80 2.06
CA GLY A 137 -5.29 -3.65 1.24
C GLY A 137 -5.60 -2.29 1.88
N PRO A 138 -6.88 -1.97 2.22
CA PRO A 138 -7.22 -0.73 2.90
C PRO A 138 -6.51 -0.53 4.24
N LEU A 139 -6.32 -1.61 5.02
CA LEU A 139 -5.61 -1.59 6.29
C LEU A 139 -4.13 -1.21 6.09
N LEU A 140 -3.45 -1.82 5.12
CA LEU A 140 -2.05 -1.52 4.83
C LEU A 140 -1.85 -0.10 4.26
N LYS A 141 -2.79 0.39 3.44
CA LYS A 141 -2.76 1.78 2.93
C LYS A 141 -2.82 2.82 4.04
N GLN A 142 -3.57 2.55 5.11
CA GLN A 142 -3.67 3.45 6.26
C GLN A 142 -2.45 3.37 7.20
N VAL A 143 -1.94 2.16 7.46
CA VAL A 143 -0.87 1.94 8.44
C VAL A 143 0.54 2.14 7.84
N ARG A 144 0.70 1.99 6.52
CA ARG A 144 1.97 2.15 5.79
C ARG A 144 3.11 1.38 6.44
N VAL A 145 3.07 0.05 6.36
CA VAL A 145 4.11 -0.83 6.92
C VAL A 145 5.27 -1.04 5.96
N ASP A 146 6.34 -1.66 6.46
CA ASP A 146 7.47 -2.13 5.66
C ASP A 146 7.04 -2.95 4.43
N ARG A 147 7.78 -2.78 3.32
CA ARG A 147 7.41 -3.34 2.03
C ARG A 147 7.37 -4.87 2.04
N GLN A 148 8.34 -5.54 2.65
CA GLN A 148 8.38 -7.00 2.67
C GLN A 148 7.17 -7.59 3.42
N VAL A 149 6.73 -6.93 4.49
CA VAL A 149 5.55 -7.31 5.27
C VAL A 149 4.27 -7.08 4.47
N ALA A 150 4.15 -5.93 3.80
CA ALA A 150 3.00 -5.63 2.95
C ALA A 150 2.86 -6.63 1.80
N THR A 151 3.94 -6.85 1.03
CA THR A 151 3.97 -7.79 -0.10
C THR A 151 3.60 -9.21 0.35
N LEU A 152 4.06 -9.64 1.53
CA LEU A 152 3.75 -10.97 2.04
C LEU A 152 2.29 -11.11 2.50
N LEU A 153 1.72 -10.10 3.18
CA LEU A 153 0.30 -10.10 3.58
C LEU A 153 -0.65 -9.99 2.38
N GLU A 154 -0.32 -9.16 1.39
CA GLU A 154 -1.10 -9.03 0.15
C GLU A 154 -1.03 -10.32 -0.67
N GLY A 155 0.18 -10.87 -0.85
CA GLY A 155 0.40 -12.14 -1.54
C GLY A 155 -0.34 -13.30 -0.87
N GLU A 156 -0.27 -13.36 0.47
CA GLU A 156 -1.01 -14.36 1.25
C GLU A 156 -2.51 -14.20 1.05
N GLY A 157 -3.03 -12.98 1.22
CA GLY A 157 -4.44 -12.67 1.03
C GLY A 157 -4.96 -13.12 -0.33
N VAL A 158 -4.28 -12.73 -1.41
CA VAL A 158 -4.74 -13.03 -2.78
C VAL A 158 -4.64 -14.52 -3.11
N LEU A 159 -3.59 -15.22 -2.68
CA LEU A 159 -3.40 -16.64 -3.02
C LEU A 159 -4.22 -17.58 -2.14
N ILE A 160 -4.36 -17.29 -0.85
CA ILE A 160 -5.14 -18.13 0.07
C ILE A 160 -6.64 -18.01 -0.22
N ASP A 161 -7.13 -16.89 -0.75
CA ASP A 161 -8.57 -16.68 -0.99
C ASP A 161 -9.21 -17.77 -1.89
N PRO A 162 -8.77 -18.01 -3.14
CA PRO A 162 -9.33 -19.09 -3.96
C PRO A 162 -8.98 -20.48 -3.40
N VAL A 163 -7.78 -20.67 -2.83
CA VAL A 163 -7.35 -21.96 -2.27
C VAL A 163 -8.23 -22.38 -1.11
N GLY A 164 -8.50 -21.47 -0.18
CA GLY A 164 -9.31 -21.71 1.01
C GLY A 164 -10.80 -21.85 0.66
N ALA A 165 -11.32 -21.08 -0.28
CA ALA A 165 -12.69 -21.26 -0.77
C ALA A 165 -12.89 -22.65 -1.41
N ILE A 166 -11.97 -23.07 -2.28
CA ILE A 166 -12.00 -24.41 -2.88
C ILE A 166 -11.85 -25.49 -1.80
N LEU A 167 -10.93 -25.31 -0.85
CA LEU A 167 -10.76 -26.22 0.30
C LEU A 167 -12.06 -26.36 1.08
N ALA A 168 -12.76 -25.26 1.36
CA ALA A 168 -14.04 -25.29 2.08
C ALA A 168 -15.11 -26.09 1.33
N VAL A 169 -15.19 -25.95 0.00
CA VAL A 169 -16.11 -26.76 -0.82
C VAL A 169 -15.72 -28.23 -0.79
N VAL A 170 -14.42 -28.57 -0.84
CA VAL A 170 -13.97 -29.96 -0.74
C VAL A 170 -14.32 -30.56 0.63
N VAL A 171 -14.13 -29.80 1.72
CA VAL A 171 -14.50 -30.23 3.08
C VAL A 171 -16.01 -30.40 3.20
N LEU A 172 -16.81 -29.47 2.68
CA LEU A 172 -18.28 -29.61 2.63
C LEU A 172 -18.70 -30.87 1.88
N ASN A 173 -18.14 -31.10 0.69
CA ASN A 173 -18.46 -32.29 -0.10
C ASN A 173 -18.11 -33.59 0.64
N THR A 174 -17.07 -33.59 1.45
CA THR A 174 -16.69 -34.74 2.29
C THR A 174 -17.72 -34.99 3.39
N ILE A 175 -18.29 -33.92 3.96
CA ILE A 175 -19.33 -33.99 5.00
C ILE A 175 -20.67 -34.46 4.41
N VAL A 176 -21.02 -33.95 3.23
CA VAL A 176 -22.29 -34.28 2.56
C VAL A 176 -22.23 -35.67 1.89
N ASN A 177 -21.08 -36.08 1.36
CA ASN A 177 -20.88 -37.37 0.69
C ASN A 177 -19.98 -38.27 1.55
N THR A 178 -20.60 -39.07 2.42
CA THR A 178 -19.99 -39.88 3.51
C THR A 178 -18.90 -40.89 3.08
N ASN A 179 -18.65 -41.10 1.79
CA ASN A 179 -17.73 -42.12 1.26
C ASN A 179 -16.53 -41.57 0.46
N SER A 180 -16.18 -40.30 0.64
CA SER A 180 -15.05 -39.70 -0.09
C SER A 180 -13.73 -40.17 0.52
N ALA A 181 -12.87 -40.85 -0.25
CA ALA A 181 -11.54 -41.22 0.24
C ALA A 181 -10.66 -39.95 0.40
N PRO A 182 -9.72 -39.89 1.35
CA PRO A 182 -8.83 -38.73 1.51
C PRO A 182 -8.02 -38.38 0.25
N LEU A 183 -7.76 -39.37 -0.62
CA LEU A 183 -7.13 -39.18 -1.92
C LEU A 183 -8.02 -38.41 -2.90
N ASP A 184 -9.33 -38.62 -2.87
CA ASP A 184 -10.29 -37.92 -3.74
C ASP A 184 -10.46 -36.45 -3.33
N VAL A 185 -10.32 -36.17 -2.03
CA VAL A 185 -10.32 -34.81 -1.44
C VAL A 185 -9.14 -34.01 -1.97
N VAL A 186 -7.92 -34.54 -1.82
CA VAL A 186 -6.70 -33.88 -2.32
C VAL A 186 -6.71 -33.78 -3.84
N GLY A 187 -7.13 -34.84 -4.54
CA GLY A 187 -7.30 -34.83 -5.98
C GLY A 187 -8.28 -33.75 -6.44
N GLY A 188 -9.45 -33.65 -5.82
CA GLY A 188 -10.46 -32.64 -6.13
C GLY A 188 -9.96 -31.20 -5.95
N LEU A 189 -9.20 -30.94 -4.88
CA LEU A 189 -8.54 -29.65 -4.65
C LEU A 189 -7.52 -29.34 -5.77
N LEU A 190 -6.64 -30.30 -6.09
CA LEU A 190 -5.60 -30.13 -7.12
C LEU A 190 -6.20 -29.94 -8.52
N PHE A 191 -7.25 -30.68 -8.89
CA PHE A 191 -7.92 -30.51 -10.18
C PHE A 191 -8.61 -29.16 -10.30
N ARG A 192 -9.33 -28.70 -9.26
CA ARG A 192 -9.98 -27.38 -9.25
C ARG A 192 -8.97 -26.25 -9.40
N LEU A 193 -7.88 -26.31 -8.61
CA LEU A 193 -6.80 -25.33 -8.69
C LEU A 193 -6.07 -25.40 -10.04
N GLY A 194 -5.79 -26.60 -10.54
CA GLY A 194 -5.08 -26.83 -11.79
C GLY A 194 -5.86 -26.32 -13.00
N ILE A 195 -7.12 -26.71 -13.15
CA ILE A 195 -8.00 -26.27 -14.25
C ILE A 195 -8.18 -24.76 -14.20
N GLY A 196 -8.48 -24.19 -13.03
CA GLY A 196 -8.60 -22.74 -12.88
C GLY A 196 -7.31 -22.00 -13.25
N SER A 197 -6.17 -22.47 -12.77
CA SER A 197 -4.86 -21.87 -13.11
C SER A 197 -4.55 -21.93 -14.60
N VAL A 198 -4.87 -23.04 -15.28
CA VAL A 198 -4.64 -23.21 -16.72
C VAL A 198 -5.58 -22.32 -17.53
N VAL A 199 -6.88 -22.34 -17.24
CA VAL A 199 -7.88 -21.53 -17.95
C VAL A 199 -7.60 -20.04 -17.73
N GLY A 200 -7.36 -19.63 -16.48
CA GLY A 200 -7.01 -18.26 -16.14
C GLY A 200 -5.68 -17.82 -16.72
N GLY A 201 -4.67 -18.68 -16.69
CA GLY A 201 -3.34 -18.39 -17.23
C GLY A 201 -3.36 -18.21 -18.76
N VAL A 202 -3.95 -19.15 -19.49
CA VAL A 202 -4.10 -19.08 -20.95
C VAL A 202 -5.01 -17.90 -21.33
N GLY A 203 -6.15 -17.75 -20.65
CA GLY A 203 -7.09 -16.67 -20.88
C GLY A 203 -6.50 -15.29 -20.62
N GLY A 204 -5.80 -15.12 -19.50
CA GLY A 204 -5.09 -13.89 -19.15
C GLY A 204 -3.97 -13.55 -20.13
N TRP A 205 -3.24 -14.57 -20.62
CA TRP A 205 -2.20 -14.37 -21.63
C TRP A 205 -2.78 -13.93 -22.98
N LEU A 206 -3.84 -14.60 -23.46
CA LEU A 206 -4.54 -14.21 -24.68
C LEU A 206 -5.13 -12.79 -24.58
N LEU A 207 -5.72 -12.46 -23.43
CA LEU A 207 -6.21 -11.12 -23.15
C LEU A 207 -5.08 -10.08 -23.15
N GLY A 208 -3.94 -10.42 -22.54
CA GLY A 208 -2.74 -9.58 -22.55
C GLY A 208 -2.23 -9.30 -23.96
N LEU A 209 -2.17 -10.31 -24.81
CA LEU A 209 -1.81 -10.17 -26.22
C LEU A 209 -2.81 -9.29 -26.99
N PHE A 210 -4.11 -9.55 -26.80
CA PHE A 210 -5.16 -8.77 -27.45
C PHE A 210 -5.05 -7.28 -27.10
N LEU A 211 -4.89 -6.96 -25.82
CA LEU A 211 -4.78 -5.58 -25.35
C LEU A 211 -3.51 -4.88 -25.86
N LYS A 212 -2.40 -5.61 -26.04
CA LYS A 212 -1.17 -5.07 -26.64
C LYS A 212 -1.30 -4.78 -28.13
N SER A 213 -2.09 -5.55 -28.86
CA SER A 213 -2.30 -5.34 -30.30
C SER A 213 -3.44 -4.36 -30.60
N ALA A 214 -4.20 -3.97 -29.58
CA ALA A 214 -5.41 -3.16 -29.68
C ALA A 214 -5.15 -1.64 -29.62
N ASP A 215 -4.22 -1.13 -30.43
CA ASP A 215 -3.84 0.30 -30.42
C ASP A 215 -4.98 1.24 -30.84
N ARG A 216 -6.00 0.73 -31.55
CA ARG A 216 -7.14 1.51 -32.05
C ARG A 216 -8.33 1.57 -31.08
N LEU A 217 -8.29 0.80 -29.97
CA LEU A 217 -9.37 0.77 -29.00
C LEU A 217 -9.17 1.88 -27.96
N SER A 218 -10.25 2.60 -27.63
CA SER A 218 -10.23 3.56 -26.52
C SER A 218 -9.99 2.84 -25.19
N GLU A 219 -9.40 3.56 -24.24
CA GLU A 219 -9.10 3.05 -22.89
C GLU A 219 -10.36 2.52 -22.17
N GLU A 220 -11.49 3.23 -22.32
CA GLU A 220 -12.78 2.83 -21.75
C GLU A 220 -13.25 1.48 -22.29
N LEU A 221 -13.10 1.25 -23.60
CA LEU A 221 -13.45 -0.03 -24.21
C LEU A 221 -12.50 -1.14 -23.78
N LYS A 222 -11.19 -0.86 -23.65
CA LYS A 222 -10.23 -1.84 -23.10
C LYS A 222 -10.64 -2.27 -21.70
N ASN A 223 -11.03 -1.34 -20.84
CA ASN A 223 -11.51 -1.64 -19.48
C ASN A 223 -12.73 -2.58 -19.48
N LEU A 224 -13.72 -2.29 -20.34
CA LEU A 224 -14.92 -3.13 -20.49
C LEU A 224 -14.60 -4.51 -21.07
N VAL A 225 -13.68 -4.60 -22.05
CA VAL A 225 -13.22 -5.87 -22.60
C VAL A 225 -12.60 -6.73 -21.52
N VAL A 226 -11.78 -6.15 -20.63
CA VAL A 226 -11.19 -6.94 -19.54
C VAL A 226 -12.24 -7.41 -18.55
N LEU A 227 -13.22 -6.58 -18.21
CA LEU A 227 -14.33 -6.98 -17.34
C LEU A 227 -15.12 -8.15 -17.94
N ALA A 228 -15.50 -8.05 -19.22
CA ALA A 228 -16.21 -9.09 -19.93
C ALA A 228 -15.39 -10.38 -20.06
N ALA A 229 -14.11 -10.28 -20.40
CA ALA A 229 -13.21 -11.43 -20.51
C ALA A 229 -13.01 -12.12 -19.15
N MET A 230 -12.87 -11.35 -18.06
CA MET A 230 -12.71 -11.89 -16.72
C MET A 230 -13.95 -12.69 -16.28
N TRP A 231 -15.16 -12.17 -16.45
CA TRP A 231 -16.39 -12.94 -16.18
C TRP A 231 -16.55 -14.13 -17.13
N GLY A 232 -16.17 -13.98 -18.40
CA GLY A 232 -16.15 -15.07 -19.36
C GLY A 232 -15.23 -16.22 -18.93
N LEU A 233 -14.01 -15.91 -18.47
CA LEU A 233 -13.05 -16.91 -17.95
C LEU A 233 -13.54 -17.55 -16.66
N PHE A 234 -14.16 -16.76 -15.76
CA PHE A 234 -14.77 -17.27 -14.54
C PHE A 234 -15.84 -18.34 -14.86
N VAL A 235 -16.81 -18.00 -15.71
CA VAL A 235 -17.89 -18.91 -16.10
C VAL A 235 -17.38 -20.10 -16.91
N LEU A 236 -16.44 -19.89 -17.83
CA LEU A 236 -15.85 -20.96 -18.63
C LEU A 236 -15.17 -22.00 -17.73
N SER A 237 -14.35 -21.55 -16.78
CA SER A 237 -13.70 -22.43 -15.82
C SER A 237 -14.73 -23.13 -14.94
N GLN A 238 -15.70 -22.39 -14.39
CA GLN A 238 -16.77 -22.94 -13.55
C GLN A 238 -17.56 -24.05 -14.27
N HIS A 239 -17.77 -23.92 -15.57
CA HIS A 239 -18.44 -24.93 -16.39
C HIS A 239 -17.58 -26.18 -16.63
N LEU A 240 -16.26 -26.02 -16.81
CA LEU A 240 -15.32 -27.13 -16.95
C LEU A 240 -15.20 -27.94 -15.66
N TYR A 241 -15.11 -27.25 -14.52
CA TYR A 241 -15.08 -27.87 -13.21
C TYR A 241 -15.60 -26.90 -12.15
N SER A 242 -16.55 -27.36 -11.34
CA SER A 242 -17.18 -26.56 -10.27
C SER A 242 -16.12 -25.94 -9.35
N GLU A 243 -16.28 -24.66 -9.03
CA GLU A 243 -15.42 -23.85 -8.15
C GLU A 243 -14.02 -23.53 -8.67
N SER A 244 -13.69 -23.97 -9.88
CA SER A 244 -12.40 -23.59 -10.51
C SER A 244 -12.38 -22.13 -11.00
N GLY A 245 -13.55 -21.49 -11.14
CA GLY A 245 -13.69 -20.10 -11.56
C GLY A 245 -12.93 -19.11 -10.67
N LEU A 246 -12.89 -19.35 -9.35
CA LEU A 246 -12.19 -18.49 -8.39
C LEU A 246 -10.68 -18.45 -8.66
N MET A 247 -10.06 -19.60 -8.93
CA MET A 247 -8.63 -19.65 -9.25
C MET A 247 -8.35 -19.08 -10.66
N ALA A 248 -9.29 -19.25 -11.60
CA ALA A 248 -9.14 -18.70 -12.95
C ALA A 248 -9.08 -17.16 -12.97
N THR A 249 -9.87 -16.47 -12.15
CA THR A 249 -9.84 -15.00 -12.09
C THR A 249 -8.55 -14.48 -11.47
N VAL A 250 -8.06 -15.11 -10.39
CA VAL A 250 -6.76 -14.76 -9.78
C VAL A 250 -5.62 -15.00 -10.77
N ALA A 251 -5.56 -16.18 -11.38
CA ALA A 251 -4.51 -16.52 -12.36
C ALA A 251 -4.54 -15.58 -13.58
N ALA A 252 -5.73 -15.25 -14.09
CA ALA A 252 -5.88 -14.27 -15.17
C ALA A 252 -5.39 -12.88 -14.75
N GLY A 253 -5.72 -12.42 -13.54
CA GLY A 253 -5.23 -11.14 -13.01
C GLY A 253 -3.70 -11.08 -12.94
N ILE A 254 -3.07 -12.14 -12.43
CA ILE A 254 -1.61 -12.25 -12.33
C ILE A 254 -0.95 -12.24 -13.73
N VAL A 255 -1.49 -13.00 -14.69
CA VAL A 255 -0.90 -13.08 -16.04
C VAL A 255 -1.13 -11.80 -16.84
N VAL A 256 -2.29 -11.14 -16.69
CA VAL A 256 -2.54 -9.82 -17.28
C VAL A 256 -1.55 -8.80 -16.71
N LYS A 257 -1.28 -8.83 -15.40
CA LYS A 257 -0.26 -7.99 -14.77
C LYS A 257 1.15 -8.29 -15.31
N ALA A 258 1.49 -9.57 -15.45
CA ALA A 258 2.78 -10.01 -16.00
C ALA A 258 2.99 -9.57 -17.46
N SER A 259 1.90 -9.31 -18.18
CA SER A 259 1.97 -8.92 -19.58
C SER A 259 2.46 -7.49 -19.78
N SER A 260 2.61 -6.64 -18.75
CA SER A 260 3.09 -5.24 -18.92
C SER A 260 2.30 -4.47 -19.98
N LEU A 261 1.02 -4.23 -19.70
CA LEU A 261 0.11 -3.53 -20.62
C LEU A 261 0.41 -2.02 -20.67
N PRO A 262 0.26 -1.37 -21.83
CA PRO A 262 0.14 0.09 -21.89
C PRO A 262 -1.01 0.55 -20.98
N GLU A 263 -0.82 1.63 -20.23
CA GLU A 263 -1.87 2.25 -19.39
C GLU A 263 -2.43 1.35 -18.27
N GLU A 264 -1.64 0.38 -17.77
CA GLU A 264 -2.04 -0.56 -16.69
C GLU A 264 -2.68 0.14 -15.47
N ARG A 265 -2.21 1.35 -15.16
CA ARG A 265 -2.69 2.17 -14.04
C ARG A 265 -4.18 2.53 -14.17
N LEU A 266 -4.63 2.88 -15.37
CA LEU A 266 -6.02 3.27 -15.63
C LEU A 266 -6.94 2.06 -15.48
N LEU A 267 -6.50 0.89 -15.95
CA LEU A 267 -7.19 -0.38 -15.75
C LEU A 267 -7.30 -0.73 -14.26
N LYS A 268 -6.21 -0.56 -13.50
CA LYS A 268 -6.20 -0.74 -12.04
C LYS A 268 -7.13 0.23 -11.34
N ARG A 269 -7.15 1.50 -11.74
CA ARG A 269 -8.02 2.52 -11.14
C ARG A 269 -9.50 2.23 -11.37
N PHE A 270 -9.90 1.91 -12.60
CA PHE A 270 -11.28 1.57 -12.94
C PHE A 270 -11.75 0.33 -12.17
N LYS A 271 -10.94 -0.72 -12.14
CA LYS A 271 -11.27 -1.94 -11.38
C LYS A 271 -11.29 -1.71 -9.88
N GLY A 272 -10.36 -0.93 -9.35
CA GLY A 272 -10.35 -0.55 -7.94
C GLY A 272 -11.65 0.14 -7.53
N GLN A 273 -12.19 1.04 -8.37
CA GLN A 273 -13.50 1.66 -8.11
C GLN A 273 -14.65 0.63 -8.10
N LEU A 274 -14.66 -0.31 -9.04
CA LEU A 274 -15.66 -1.38 -9.09
C LEU A 274 -15.58 -2.31 -7.88
N THR A 275 -14.37 -2.72 -7.48
CA THR A 275 -14.18 -3.57 -6.31
C THR A 275 -14.60 -2.87 -5.03
N VAL A 276 -14.25 -1.59 -4.89
CA VAL A 276 -14.66 -0.78 -3.75
C VAL A 276 -16.20 -0.73 -3.64
N LEU A 277 -16.90 -0.57 -4.76
CA LEU A 277 -18.36 -0.66 -4.80
C LEU A 277 -18.86 -2.07 -4.43
N CYS A 278 -18.28 -3.12 -5.03
CA CYS A 278 -18.66 -4.52 -4.77
C CYS A 278 -18.48 -4.91 -3.29
N VAL A 279 -17.32 -4.59 -2.71
CA VAL A 279 -17.00 -4.83 -1.29
C VAL A 279 -18.00 -4.11 -0.39
N SER A 280 -18.34 -2.86 -0.71
CA SER A 280 -19.33 -2.10 0.05
C SER A 280 -20.70 -2.74 0.06
N VAL A 281 -21.22 -3.08 -1.11
CA VAL A 281 -22.56 -3.69 -1.22
C VAL A 281 -22.57 -5.05 -0.55
N LEU A 282 -21.58 -5.89 -0.83
CA LEU A 282 -21.52 -7.24 -0.30
C LEU A 282 -21.38 -7.27 1.22
N PHE A 283 -20.48 -6.48 1.83
CA PHE A 283 -20.36 -6.49 3.29
C PHE A 283 -21.63 -6.00 3.98
N ILE A 284 -22.31 -4.99 3.44
CA ILE A 284 -23.58 -4.50 3.99
C ILE A 284 -24.65 -5.59 3.90
N LEU A 285 -24.83 -6.21 2.74
CA LEU A 285 -25.85 -7.25 2.54
C LEU A 285 -25.54 -8.50 3.38
N LEU A 286 -24.29 -8.96 3.39
CA LEU A 286 -23.88 -10.15 4.14
C LEU A 286 -23.97 -9.91 5.66
N ALA A 287 -23.61 -8.72 6.14
CA ALA A 287 -23.75 -8.40 7.57
C ALA A 287 -25.21 -8.16 7.99
N ALA A 288 -26.07 -7.67 7.09
CA ALA A 288 -27.51 -7.54 7.34
C ALA A 288 -28.23 -8.89 7.42
N ASP A 289 -27.66 -9.94 6.82
CA ASP A 289 -28.15 -11.32 6.85
C ASP A 289 -27.71 -12.09 8.12
N LEU A 290 -26.96 -11.44 9.03
CA LEU A 290 -26.49 -12.04 10.28
C LEU A 290 -27.55 -11.90 11.39
N SER A 291 -27.96 -13.03 11.96
CA SER A 291 -28.77 -13.04 13.18
C SER A 291 -27.90 -12.83 14.42
N ILE A 292 -28.14 -11.74 15.15
CA ILE A 292 -27.51 -11.39 16.43
C ILE A 292 -27.88 -12.45 17.48
N ALA A 293 -29.11 -12.94 17.48
CA ALA A 293 -29.55 -14.00 18.37
C ALA A 293 -28.70 -15.27 18.20
N SER A 294 -28.36 -15.63 16.96
CA SER A 294 -27.50 -16.78 16.66
C SER A 294 -26.07 -16.58 17.15
N VAL A 295 -25.52 -15.36 17.03
CA VAL A 295 -24.19 -15.00 17.55
C VAL A 295 -24.14 -15.04 19.08
N ILE A 296 -25.20 -14.61 19.75
CA ILE A 296 -25.27 -14.65 21.22
C ILE A 296 -25.45 -16.09 21.71
N ALA A 297 -26.25 -16.91 20.99
CA ALA A 297 -26.49 -18.31 21.34
C ALA A 297 -25.24 -19.20 21.29
N LEU A 298 -24.24 -18.82 20.48
CA LEU A 298 -22.93 -19.46 20.40
C LEU A 298 -22.11 -19.41 21.70
N GLY A 299 -22.45 -18.49 22.61
CA GLY A 299 -21.83 -18.37 23.93
C GLY A 299 -20.34 -17.98 23.92
N TRP A 300 -19.74 -18.00 25.12
CA TRP A 300 -18.35 -17.60 25.33
C TRP A 300 -17.32 -18.54 24.71
N GLY A 301 -17.67 -19.83 24.56
CA GLY A 301 -16.80 -20.84 23.96
C GLY A 301 -16.36 -20.47 22.53
N SER A 302 -17.29 -19.92 21.76
CA SER A 302 -17.06 -19.43 20.40
C SER A 302 -16.13 -18.23 20.34
N LEU A 303 -16.24 -17.30 21.30
CA LEU A 303 -15.34 -16.16 21.41
C LEU A 303 -13.91 -16.62 21.77
N LEU A 304 -13.78 -17.60 22.68
CA LEU A 304 -12.50 -18.22 23.01
C LEU A 304 -11.90 -18.99 21.82
N ALA A 305 -12.72 -19.66 21.01
CA ALA A 305 -12.25 -20.34 19.80
C ALA A 305 -11.63 -19.35 18.80
N VAL A 306 -12.28 -18.20 18.59
CA VAL A 306 -11.74 -17.12 17.73
C VAL A 306 -10.48 -16.50 18.35
N ALA A 307 -10.47 -16.28 19.67
CA ALA A 307 -9.28 -15.79 20.36
C ALA A 307 -8.10 -16.77 20.23
N ALA A 308 -8.33 -18.08 20.37
CA ALA A 308 -7.30 -19.10 20.16
C ALA A 308 -6.76 -19.08 18.73
N LEU A 309 -7.63 -18.89 17.74
CA LEU A 309 -7.22 -18.72 16.34
C LEU A 309 -6.31 -17.50 16.15
N MET A 310 -6.65 -16.37 16.76
CA MET A 310 -5.89 -15.11 16.64
C MET A 310 -4.57 -15.11 17.41
N PHE A 311 -4.57 -15.56 18.67
CA PHE A 311 -3.45 -15.42 19.59
C PHE A 311 -2.57 -16.66 19.71
N VAL A 312 -3.01 -17.82 19.19
CA VAL A 312 -2.25 -19.08 19.27
C VAL A 312 -2.00 -19.65 17.88
N VAL A 313 -3.06 -19.98 17.14
CA VAL A 313 -2.94 -20.71 15.86
C VAL A 313 -2.20 -19.86 14.83
N ARG A 314 -2.56 -18.58 14.68
CA ARG A 314 -1.91 -17.67 13.73
C ARG A 314 -0.42 -17.43 14.06
N PRO A 315 -0.02 -17.06 15.29
CA PRO A 315 1.40 -16.94 15.65
C PRO A 315 2.20 -18.22 15.42
N VAL A 316 1.64 -19.38 15.76
CA VAL A 316 2.28 -20.68 15.50
C VAL A 316 2.48 -20.90 14.00
N SER A 317 1.43 -20.67 13.20
CA SER A 317 1.47 -20.79 11.74
C SER A 317 2.56 -19.89 11.12
N VAL A 318 2.57 -18.61 11.47
CA VAL A 318 3.55 -17.65 10.96
C VAL A 318 4.96 -18.00 11.41
N PHE A 319 5.15 -18.39 12.66
CA PHE A 319 6.46 -18.78 13.18
C PHE A 319 7.06 -19.94 12.39
N PHE A 320 6.30 -21.03 12.20
CA PHE A 320 6.75 -22.19 11.43
C PHE A 320 6.99 -21.88 9.95
N CYS A 321 6.13 -21.07 9.34
CA CYS A 321 6.27 -20.72 7.93
C CYS A 321 7.47 -19.79 7.65
N THR A 322 7.91 -19.01 8.65
CA THR A 322 8.96 -17.99 8.53
C THR A 322 10.27 -18.35 9.25
N ILE A 323 10.52 -19.63 9.57
CA ILE A 323 11.76 -20.05 10.25
C ILE A 323 13.00 -19.68 9.41
N ASN A 324 12.95 -19.93 8.10
CA ASN A 324 14.06 -19.70 7.18
C ASN A 324 13.90 -18.42 6.35
N SER A 325 13.35 -17.36 6.95
CA SER A 325 13.13 -16.08 6.27
C SER A 325 14.02 -14.97 6.82
N ASP A 326 14.27 -13.97 5.98
CA ASP A 326 15.03 -12.76 6.33
C ASP A 326 14.24 -11.77 7.21
N LEU A 327 13.07 -12.18 7.73
CA LEU A 327 12.20 -11.32 8.53
C LEU A 327 12.70 -11.20 9.97
N ASN A 328 12.74 -9.98 10.47
CA ASN A 328 13.00 -9.69 11.87
C ASN A 328 11.81 -10.15 12.76
N TRP A 329 12.09 -10.48 14.02
CA TRP A 329 11.09 -10.81 15.03
C TRP A 329 9.93 -9.80 15.08
N ARG A 330 10.22 -8.49 14.94
CA ARG A 330 9.20 -7.43 14.95
C ARG A 330 8.22 -7.56 13.78
N GLN A 331 8.72 -7.88 12.59
CA GLN A 331 7.91 -8.16 11.40
C GLN A 331 7.10 -9.45 11.63
N LYS A 332 7.70 -10.51 12.20
CA LYS A 332 7.01 -11.78 12.51
C LYS A 332 5.84 -11.59 13.48
N ILE A 333 5.99 -10.79 14.53
CA ILE A 333 4.87 -10.46 15.44
C ILE A 333 3.75 -9.76 14.68
N PHE A 334 4.07 -8.76 13.86
CA PHE A 334 3.05 -8.03 13.11
C PHE A 334 2.31 -8.93 12.12
N LEU A 335 3.03 -9.79 11.41
CA LEU A 335 2.45 -10.82 10.53
C LEU A 335 1.56 -11.82 11.28
N SER A 336 1.92 -12.13 12.53
CA SER A 336 1.13 -12.98 13.42
C SER A 336 -0.13 -12.27 13.93
N TRP A 337 -0.10 -10.94 14.04
CA TRP A 337 -1.23 -10.12 14.48
C TRP A 337 -2.27 -9.90 13.38
N ILE A 338 -1.80 -9.66 12.15
CA ILE A 338 -2.66 -9.32 11.01
C ILE A 338 -3.06 -10.58 10.25
N ALA A 339 -4.35 -10.91 10.31
CA ALA A 339 -4.95 -12.01 9.55
C ALA A 339 -6.47 -11.80 9.37
N PRO A 340 -6.92 -10.66 8.83
CA PRO A 340 -8.34 -10.36 8.78
C PRO A 340 -9.05 -11.32 7.83
N LYS A 341 -10.23 -11.79 8.24
CA LYS A 341 -11.03 -12.71 7.46
C LYS A 341 -11.84 -11.97 6.40
N GLY A 342 -11.94 -12.60 5.24
CA GLY A 342 -12.39 -11.95 4.01
C GLY A 342 -13.86 -12.09 3.71
N ILE A 343 -14.26 -11.41 2.64
CA ILE A 343 -15.63 -11.43 2.12
C ILE A 343 -16.03 -12.79 1.55
N VAL A 344 -15.07 -13.53 0.99
CA VAL A 344 -15.28 -14.87 0.44
C VAL A 344 -15.64 -15.85 1.56
N SER A 345 -15.01 -15.76 2.74
CA SER A 345 -15.42 -16.57 3.91
C SER A 345 -16.88 -16.31 4.28
N ALA A 346 -17.31 -15.04 4.31
CA ALA A 346 -18.68 -14.67 4.66
C ALA A 346 -19.70 -15.20 3.65
N SER A 347 -19.42 -15.01 2.35
CA SER A 347 -20.34 -15.41 1.30
C SER A 347 -20.48 -16.93 1.19
N VAL A 348 -19.36 -17.65 1.22
CA VAL A 348 -19.35 -19.12 1.18
C VAL A 348 -19.99 -19.71 2.44
N ALA A 349 -19.79 -19.11 3.61
CA ALA A 349 -20.44 -19.54 4.84
C ALA A 349 -21.97 -19.40 4.77
N SER A 350 -22.49 -18.30 4.20
CA SER A 350 -23.94 -18.12 4.04
C SER A 350 -24.53 -19.16 3.07
N LEU A 351 -23.87 -19.39 1.93
CA LEU A 351 -24.28 -20.43 0.98
C LEU A 351 -24.28 -21.82 1.62
N PHE A 352 -23.25 -22.15 2.39
CA PHE A 352 -23.14 -23.46 3.04
C PHE A 352 -24.18 -23.66 4.14
N ALA A 353 -24.57 -22.60 4.85
CA ALA A 353 -25.65 -22.68 5.82
C ALA A 353 -26.97 -23.09 5.17
N ILE A 354 -27.27 -22.55 3.99
CA ILE A 354 -28.44 -22.92 3.19
C ILE A 354 -28.33 -24.39 2.75
N LEU A 355 -27.20 -24.78 2.14
CA LEU A 355 -27.00 -26.14 1.64
C LEU A 355 -27.06 -27.21 2.74
N LEU A 356 -26.50 -26.94 3.92
CA LEU A 356 -26.59 -27.85 5.06
C LEU A 356 -28.03 -27.99 5.55
N THR A 357 -28.76 -26.89 5.63
CA THR A 357 -30.18 -26.86 6.03
C THR A 357 -31.05 -27.65 5.06
N GLU A 358 -30.87 -27.45 3.74
CA GLU A 358 -31.57 -28.21 2.70
C GLU A 358 -31.28 -29.71 2.74
N ARG A 359 -30.06 -30.09 3.14
CA ARG A 359 -29.64 -31.48 3.32
C ARG A 359 -30.05 -32.06 4.67
N GLY A 360 -30.76 -31.31 5.51
CA GLY A 360 -31.21 -31.74 6.84
C GLY A 360 -30.07 -31.87 7.87
N ILE A 361 -28.91 -31.25 7.62
CA ILE A 361 -27.77 -31.23 8.54
C ILE A 361 -27.90 -30.01 9.45
N ASN A 362 -28.14 -30.24 10.74
CA ASN A 362 -28.18 -29.18 11.73
C ASN A 362 -26.80 -28.54 11.91
N GLY A 363 -26.76 -27.21 12.07
CA GLY A 363 -25.54 -26.44 12.34
C GLY A 363 -25.15 -25.41 11.27
N GLY A 364 -25.92 -25.27 10.19
CA GLY A 364 -25.67 -24.26 9.15
C GLY A 364 -25.63 -22.83 9.70
N ASP A 365 -26.68 -22.42 10.41
CA ASP A 365 -26.75 -21.08 11.03
C ASP A 365 -25.66 -20.86 12.07
N SER A 366 -25.30 -21.90 12.82
CA SER A 366 -24.22 -21.85 13.82
C SER A 366 -22.85 -21.65 13.17
N ILE A 367 -22.56 -22.30 12.04
CA ILE A 367 -21.32 -22.08 11.26
C ILE A 367 -21.31 -20.65 10.74
N LYS A 368 -22.39 -20.22 10.10
CA LYS A 368 -22.52 -18.86 9.57
C LYS A 368 -22.23 -17.85 10.68
N ALA A 369 -22.90 -17.97 11.83
CA ALA A 369 -22.72 -17.08 12.96
C ALA A 369 -21.28 -17.13 13.53
N LEU A 370 -20.63 -18.29 13.60
CA LEU A 370 -19.24 -18.40 14.07
C LEU A 370 -18.23 -17.78 13.08
N VAL A 371 -18.41 -17.95 11.77
CA VAL A 371 -17.59 -17.30 10.74
C VAL A 371 -17.75 -15.78 10.82
N PHE A 372 -18.98 -15.28 10.93
CA PHE A 372 -19.22 -13.84 11.07
C PHE A 372 -18.65 -13.29 12.38
N LEU A 373 -18.78 -13.99 13.51
CA LEU A 373 -18.12 -13.62 14.76
C LEU A 373 -16.60 -13.52 14.57
N THR A 374 -16.01 -14.46 13.82
CA THR A 374 -14.58 -14.43 13.48
C THR A 374 -14.21 -13.20 12.64
N ILE A 375 -15.00 -12.88 11.62
CA ILE A 375 -14.80 -11.70 10.78
C ILE A 375 -14.92 -10.43 11.62
N ILE A 376 -15.99 -10.29 12.41
CA ILE A 376 -16.19 -9.13 13.29
C ILE A 376 -15.01 -8.97 14.24
N MET A 377 -14.62 -10.03 14.96
CA MET A 377 -13.53 -9.95 15.94
C MET A 377 -12.19 -9.64 15.27
N THR A 378 -11.84 -10.33 14.16
CA THR A 378 -10.57 -10.08 13.47
C THR A 378 -10.51 -8.69 12.85
N VAL A 379 -11.56 -8.27 12.12
CA VAL A 379 -11.59 -6.97 11.44
C VAL A 379 -11.67 -5.82 12.44
N PHE A 380 -12.48 -5.94 13.50
CA PHE A 380 -12.61 -4.86 14.49
C PHE A 380 -11.35 -4.72 15.33
N CYS A 381 -10.83 -5.83 15.87
CA CYS A 381 -9.60 -5.80 16.66
C CYS A 381 -8.42 -5.36 15.80
N GLN A 382 -8.18 -5.99 14.65
CA GLN A 382 -7.00 -5.69 13.82
C GLN A 382 -7.14 -4.36 13.10
N GLY A 383 -8.33 -3.98 12.63
CA GLY A 383 -8.56 -2.71 11.96
C GLY A 383 -8.29 -1.50 12.84
N LEU A 384 -8.70 -1.54 14.12
CA LEU A 384 -8.46 -0.44 15.06
C LEU A 384 -7.05 -0.45 15.66
N THR A 385 -6.46 -1.64 15.84
CA THR A 385 -5.15 -1.75 16.52
C THR A 385 -3.95 -1.83 15.58
N ALA A 386 -4.13 -2.10 14.28
CA ALA A 386 -2.99 -2.33 13.36
C ALA A 386 -2.01 -1.16 13.33
N GLY A 387 -2.51 0.08 13.28
CA GLY A 387 -1.65 1.28 13.30
C GLY A 387 -0.86 1.42 14.60
N TRP A 388 -1.52 1.14 15.73
CA TRP A 388 -0.88 1.16 17.04
C TRP A 388 0.18 0.06 17.17
N VAL A 389 -0.13 -1.18 16.77
CA VAL A 389 0.83 -2.29 16.81
C VAL A 389 2.01 -2.05 15.86
N ALA A 390 1.78 -1.53 14.66
CA ALA A 390 2.85 -1.23 13.70
C ALA A 390 3.81 -0.15 14.21
N SER A 391 3.28 0.92 14.81
CA SER A 391 4.09 1.99 15.40
C SER A 391 4.83 1.51 16.65
N TRP A 392 4.18 0.71 17.50
CA TRP A 392 4.81 0.09 18.67
C TRP A 392 5.98 -0.83 18.28
N LEU A 393 5.82 -1.61 17.21
CA LEU A 393 6.86 -2.47 16.66
C LEU A 393 7.88 -1.72 15.78
N ARG A 394 7.72 -0.41 15.55
CA ARG A 394 8.59 0.42 14.68
C ARG A 394 8.82 -0.21 13.30
N ILE A 395 7.73 -0.62 12.65
CA ILE A 395 7.74 -1.18 11.28
C ILE A 395 7.03 -0.29 10.26
N THR A 396 6.68 0.94 10.64
CA THR A 396 6.03 1.91 9.75
C THR A 396 7.03 2.53 8.77
N SER A 397 6.66 2.65 7.50
CA SER A 397 7.48 3.22 6.42
C SER A 397 7.72 4.72 6.53
N SER A 398 7.26 5.38 7.60
CA SER A 398 7.66 6.74 7.98
C SER A 398 9.17 6.90 8.25
N GLU A 399 9.92 5.80 8.22
CA GLU A 399 11.39 5.76 8.24
C GLU A 399 12.02 5.50 6.86
N ALA A 400 11.24 5.46 5.76
CA ALA A 400 11.78 5.33 4.42
C ALA A 400 12.84 6.41 4.19
N LYS A 401 14.07 5.97 3.92
CA LYS A 401 15.24 6.82 3.69
C LYS A 401 15.44 7.03 2.19
N GLY A 402 16.17 8.06 1.82
CA GLY A 402 16.50 8.30 0.42
C GLY A 402 15.57 9.22 -0.35
N ALA A 403 15.94 9.46 -1.61
CA ALA A 403 15.29 10.44 -2.45
C ALA A 403 15.22 10.03 -3.94
N VAL A 404 14.09 10.34 -4.57
CA VAL A 404 13.99 10.48 -6.03
C VAL A 404 14.12 11.96 -6.37
N ILE A 405 15.12 12.30 -7.18
CA ILE A 405 15.44 13.67 -7.55
C ILE A 405 15.22 13.82 -9.06
N VAL A 406 14.37 14.76 -9.48
CA VAL A 406 14.16 15.10 -10.89
C VAL A 406 14.97 16.35 -11.22
N GLY A 407 15.86 16.24 -12.21
CA GLY A 407 16.82 17.28 -12.58
C GLY A 407 18.23 16.92 -12.08
N GLY A 408 19.06 16.37 -12.97
CA GLY A 408 20.44 15.94 -12.78
C GLY A 408 21.50 16.97 -13.18
N LYS A 409 21.15 18.26 -13.21
CA LYS A 409 22.14 19.35 -13.32
C LYS A 409 22.96 19.48 -12.03
N GLU A 410 23.85 20.47 -11.98
CA GLU A 410 24.83 20.68 -10.91
C GLU A 410 24.22 20.63 -9.49
N LEU A 411 23.12 21.35 -9.25
CA LEU A 411 22.44 21.38 -7.94
C LEU A 411 21.82 20.03 -7.59
N GLY A 412 21.17 19.36 -8.55
CA GLY A 412 20.54 18.06 -8.33
C GLY A 412 21.54 16.96 -8.02
N ARG A 413 22.68 16.93 -8.73
CA ARG A 413 23.79 16.00 -8.45
C ARG A 413 24.45 16.25 -7.11
N LEU A 414 24.61 17.52 -6.73
CA LEU A 414 25.13 17.88 -5.42
C LEU A 414 24.22 17.37 -4.29
N VAL A 415 22.90 17.60 -4.40
CA VAL A 415 21.92 17.08 -3.44
C VAL A 415 21.95 15.56 -3.42
N ALA A 416 22.03 14.91 -4.58
CA ALA A 416 22.13 13.46 -4.66
C ALA A 416 23.39 12.92 -3.97
N GLY A 417 24.54 13.58 -4.17
CA GLY A 417 25.79 13.25 -3.49
C GLY A 417 25.67 13.29 -1.97
N LEU A 418 24.97 14.29 -1.40
CA LEU A 418 24.75 14.36 0.05
C LEU A 418 23.91 13.18 0.59
N PHE A 419 22.91 12.71 -0.16
CA PHE A 419 22.17 11.50 0.22
C PHE A 419 23.06 10.25 0.14
N GLN A 420 23.88 10.14 -0.91
CA GLN A 420 24.79 9.02 -1.09
C GLN A 420 25.86 8.94 0.02
N GLU A 421 26.42 10.07 0.44
CA GLU A 421 27.41 10.13 1.53
C GLU A 421 26.82 9.75 2.89
N ALA A 422 25.54 10.03 3.11
CA ALA A 422 24.83 9.56 4.29
C ALA A 422 24.42 8.09 4.23
N GLY A 423 24.76 7.38 3.15
CA GLY A 423 24.40 5.98 2.93
C GLY A 423 22.90 5.78 2.66
N GLU A 424 22.18 6.84 2.26
CA GLU A 424 20.78 6.76 1.87
C GLU A 424 20.66 6.49 0.37
N SER A 425 19.61 5.76 -0.03
CA SER A 425 19.38 5.44 -1.45
C SER A 425 18.96 6.69 -2.22
N VAL A 426 19.54 6.91 -3.40
CA VAL A 426 19.19 8.07 -4.23
C VAL A 426 19.15 7.68 -5.70
N VAL A 427 18.17 8.23 -6.41
CA VAL A 427 17.98 8.04 -7.84
C VAL A 427 17.71 9.39 -8.50
N LEU A 428 18.39 9.66 -9.60
CA LEU A 428 18.17 10.83 -10.46
C LEU A 428 17.31 10.46 -11.68
N ILE A 429 16.48 11.40 -12.13
CA ILE A 429 15.77 11.32 -13.41
C ILE A 429 16.01 12.62 -14.16
N ASP A 430 16.53 12.55 -15.39
CA ASP A 430 16.71 13.70 -16.27
C ASP A 430 16.53 13.30 -17.74
N THR A 431 16.10 14.24 -18.57
CA THR A 431 15.98 14.05 -20.02
C THR A 431 17.27 14.40 -20.77
N ASP A 432 18.15 15.21 -20.18
CA ASP A 432 19.43 15.62 -20.76
C ASP A 432 20.46 14.49 -20.70
N PRO A 433 20.93 13.98 -21.85
CA PRO A 433 21.95 12.92 -21.91
C PRO A 433 23.26 13.31 -21.22
N GLU A 434 23.66 14.58 -21.29
CA GLU A 434 24.92 15.05 -20.70
C GLU A 434 24.86 15.10 -19.18
N ALA A 435 23.73 15.57 -18.62
CA ALA A 435 23.45 15.50 -17.18
C ALA A 435 23.47 14.04 -16.67
N CYS A 436 22.84 13.12 -17.41
CA CYS A 436 22.82 11.70 -17.06
C CYS A 436 24.21 11.06 -17.08
N LYS A 437 25.02 11.32 -18.11
CA LYS A 437 26.40 10.82 -18.18
C LYS A 437 27.24 11.31 -16.99
N LYS A 438 27.10 12.58 -16.62
CA LYS A 438 27.82 13.15 -15.48
C LYS A 438 27.39 12.54 -14.14
N ALA A 439 26.09 12.32 -13.94
CA ALA A 439 25.57 11.63 -12.75
C ALA A 439 26.06 10.17 -12.66
N ALA A 440 26.05 9.44 -13.79
CA ALA A 440 26.55 8.08 -13.85
C ALA A 440 28.07 8.01 -13.56
N ALA A 441 28.85 8.99 -14.02
CA ALA A 441 30.28 9.09 -13.71
C ALA A 441 30.57 9.32 -12.22
N GLU A 442 29.60 9.86 -11.48
CA GLU A 442 29.65 10.05 -10.02
C GLU A 442 29.05 8.84 -9.25
N ASN A 443 28.74 7.73 -9.94
CA ASN A 443 28.08 6.55 -9.40
C ASN A 443 26.69 6.84 -8.79
N ILE A 444 25.99 7.84 -9.30
CA ILE A 444 24.60 8.12 -8.92
C ILE A 444 23.69 7.37 -9.91
N PRO A 445 22.80 6.47 -9.44
CA PRO A 445 21.81 5.83 -10.31
C PRO A 445 20.95 6.88 -11.02
N VAL A 446 20.86 6.81 -12.34
CA VAL A 446 20.14 7.81 -13.15
C VAL A 446 19.33 7.17 -14.26
N PHE A 447 18.09 7.64 -14.43
CA PHE A 447 17.22 7.29 -15.55
C PHE A 447 17.21 8.43 -16.56
N GLN A 448 17.67 8.15 -17.78
CA GLN A 448 17.60 9.09 -18.89
C GLN A 448 16.20 9.03 -19.53
N SER A 449 15.22 9.68 -18.90
CA SER A 449 13.83 9.73 -19.39
C SER A 449 13.07 10.92 -18.79
N SER A 450 11.84 11.12 -19.23
CA SER A 450 10.96 12.15 -18.68
C SER A 450 10.34 11.67 -17.37
N ALA A 451 10.47 12.47 -16.31
CA ALA A 451 9.75 12.22 -15.06
C ALA A 451 8.22 12.45 -15.18
N LEU A 452 7.75 13.00 -16.32
CA LEU A 452 6.32 13.02 -16.63
C LEU A 452 5.81 11.63 -17.05
N ASP A 453 6.70 10.70 -17.39
CA ASP A 453 6.35 9.30 -17.52
C ASP A 453 6.31 8.67 -16.13
N ALA A 454 5.12 8.18 -15.78
CA ALA A 454 4.88 7.67 -14.46
C ALA A 454 5.54 6.30 -14.25
N ASP A 455 5.76 5.51 -15.31
CA ASP A 455 6.42 4.20 -15.21
C ASP A 455 7.90 4.37 -14.88
N VAL A 456 8.54 5.43 -15.37
CA VAL A 456 9.91 5.83 -14.97
C VAL A 456 9.97 6.15 -13.47
N LEU A 457 8.97 6.84 -12.91
CA LEU A 457 8.92 7.13 -11.47
C LEU A 457 8.79 5.85 -10.63
N THR A 458 8.00 4.88 -11.10
CA THR A 458 7.87 3.57 -10.47
C THR A 458 9.17 2.78 -10.54
N GLU A 459 9.83 2.74 -11.71
CA GLU A 459 11.11 2.08 -11.89
C GLU A 459 12.23 2.71 -11.04
N ALA A 460 12.20 4.03 -10.89
CA ALA A 460 13.07 4.79 -9.97
C ALA A 460 12.77 4.51 -8.49
N GLY A 461 11.71 3.77 -8.19
CA GLY A 461 11.38 3.31 -6.83
C GLY A 461 10.77 4.40 -5.95
N ILE A 462 10.03 5.36 -6.52
CA ILE A 462 9.42 6.47 -5.77
C ILE A 462 8.58 6.01 -4.57
N GLU A 463 7.92 4.86 -4.67
CA GLU A 463 7.09 4.27 -3.61
C GLU A 463 7.91 3.78 -2.40
N SER A 464 9.21 3.52 -2.60
CA SER A 464 10.14 3.05 -1.57
C SER A 464 11.01 4.15 -0.97
N MET A 465 10.95 5.37 -1.52
CA MET A 465 11.81 6.50 -1.14
C MET A 465 11.09 7.44 -0.17
N GLY A 466 11.84 8.00 0.78
CA GLY A 466 11.30 8.94 1.76
C GLY A 466 10.95 10.30 1.18
N THR A 467 11.65 10.72 0.13
CA THR A 467 11.55 12.06 -0.44
C THR A 467 11.45 12.02 -1.96
N PHE A 468 10.52 12.79 -2.52
CA PHE A 468 10.51 13.16 -3.93
C PHE A 468 10.80 14.66 -4.05
N ILE A 469 11.71 15.03 -4.95
CA ILE A 469 11.98 16.43 -5.24
C ILE A 469 12.17 16.72 -6.73
N ALA A 470 11.52 17.79 -7.22
CA ALA A 470 11.70 18.29 -8.58
C ALA A 470 12.50 19.61 -8.61
N LEU A 471 13.64 19.58 -9.29
CA LEU A 471 14.70 20.61 -9.31
C LEU A 471 15.09 21.04 -10.74
N THR A 472 14.24 20.80 -11.75
CA THR A 472 14.55 21.22 -13.12
C THR A 472 14.58 22.75 -13.24
N ASN A 473 15.09 23.26 -14.36
CA ASN A 473 15.07 24.70 -14.65
C ASN A 473 13.66 25.25 -14.90
N ASN A 474 12.66 24.38 -15.09
CA ASN A 474 11.29 24.79 -15.33
C ASN A 474 10.43 24.57 -14.06
N GLY A 475 10.14 25.66 -13.36
CA GLY A 475 9.36 25.62 -12.12
C GLY A 475 7.91 25.17 -12.30
N GLU A 476 7.30 25.39 -13.46
CA GLU A 476 5.95 24.91 -13.75
C GLU A 476 5.94 23.38 -13.90
N VAL A 477 6.92 22.85 -14.64
CA VAL A 477 7.12 21.40 -14.78
C VAL A 477 7.38 20.77 -13.41
N ASN A 478 8.21 21.40 -12.57
CA ASN A 478 8.48 20.90 -11.21
C ASN A 478 7.19 20.83 -10.36
N LEU A 479 6.32 21.82 -10.46
CA LEU A 479 5.05 21.84 -9.73
C LEU A 479 4.11 20.73 -10.21
N VAL A 480 3.96 20.56 -11.53
CA VAL A 480 3.15 19.48 -12.13
C VAL A 480 3.67 18.11 -11.71
N LEU A 481 5.00 17.89 -11.77
CA LEU A 481 5.64 16.65 -11.34
C LEU A 481 5.40 16.37 -9.86
N ALA A 482 5.51 17.36 -9.00
CA ALA A 482 5.27 17.19 -7.57
C ALA A 482 3.80 16.94 -7.24
N GLN A 483 2.87 17.63 -7.92
CA GLN A 483 1.43 17.35 -7.77
C GLN A 483 1.13 15.90 -8.19
N ARG A 484 1.63 15.47 -9.35
CA ARG A 484 1.48 14.11 -9.84
C ARG A 484 2.11 13.07 -8.91
N ALA A 485 3.33 13.32 -8.43
CA ALA A 485 4.00 12.46 -7.45
C ALA A 485 3.15 12.29 -6.18
N LYS A 486 2.56 13.39 -5.70
CA LYS A 486 1.71 13.40 -4.51
C LYS A 486 0.37 12.70 -4.72
N GLU A 487 -0.26 12.87 -5.87
CA GLU A 487 -1.54 12.23 -6.20
C GLU A 487 -1.40 10.74 -6.47
N GLU A 488 -0.43 10.35 -7.30
CA GLU A 488 -0.30 8.99 -7.81
C GLU A 488 0.49 8.07 -6.86
N PHE A 489 1.54 8.57 -6.20
CA PHE A 489 2.48 7.73 -5.45
C PHE A 489 2.52 8.04 -3.94
N GLN A 490 2.06 9.22 -3.53
CA GLN A 490 1.96 9.65 -2.13
C GLN A 490 3.24 9.44 -1.28
N PRO A 491 4.46 9.76 -1.79
CA PRO A 491 5.66 9.57 -1.00
C PRO A 491 5.63 10.46 0.25
N PRO A 492 6.32 10.07 1.34
CA PRO A 492 6.19 10.75 2.64
C PRO A 492 6.47 12.26 2.57
N LYS A 493 7.43 12.67 1.75
CA LYS A 493 7.76 14.08 1.49
C LYS A 493 7.80 14.35 0.00
N VAL A 494 7.06 15.36 -0.43
CA VAL A 494 7.06 15.87 -1.81
C VAL A 494 7.46 17.34 -1.78
N LEU A 495 8.56 17.67 -2.46
CA LEU A 495 9.03 19.04 -2.61
C LEU A 495 9.24 19.39 -4.09
N ALA A 496 9.18 20.68 -4.42
CA ALA A 496 9.53 21.19 -5.74
C ALA A 496 10.06 22.61 -5.66
N VAL A 497 10.91 22.99 -6.60
CA VAL A 497 11.27 24.39 -6.83
C VAL A 497 10.33 24.98 -7.86
N PHE A 498 9.55 26.00 -7.47
CA PHE A 498 8.61 26.70 -8.34
C PHE A 498 8.48 28.19 -7.92
N PRO A 499 8.11 29.09 -8.85
CA PRO A 499 7.91 30.51 -8.54
C PRO A 499 6.66 30.76 -7.69
N GLN A 500 6.69 31.81 -6.86
CA GLN A 500 5.67 32.09 -5.84
C GLN A 500 4.28 32.40 -6.43
N ASN A 501 4.22 32.99 -7.63
CA ASN A 501 2.98 33.39 -8.30
C ASN A 501 2.02 32.24 -8.66
N ASN A 502 2.48 30.98 -8.66
CA ASN A 502 1.61 29.82 -8.91
C ASN A 502 0.85 29.33 -7.67
N SER A 503 1.16 29.87 -6.49
CA SER A 503 0.33 29.63 -5.29
C SER A 503 -1.04 30.34 -5.36
N ALA A 504 -1.22 31.28 -6.30
CA ALA A 504 -2.43 32.08 -6.46
C ALA A 504 -3.44 31.54 -7.50
N SER A 505 -3.14 30.44 -8.20
CA SER A 505 -4.14 29.74 -9.03
C SER A 505 -4.99 28.82 -8.16
N ASN A 506 -6.10 29.40 -7.70
CA ASN A 506 -6.98 28.94 -6.63
C ASN A 506 -7.87 27.72 -6.98
N ASN A 507 -7.42 26.80 -7.86
CA ASN A 507 -8.24 25.67 -8.32
C ASN A 507 -7.75 24.27 -7.95
N ASN A 508 -6.52 24.09 -7.43
CA ASN A 508 -6.02 22.74 -7.06
C ASN A 508 -5.80 22.60 -5.55
N LYS A 509 -6.54 21.64 -4.93
CA LYS A 509 -6.57 21.33 -3.49
C LYS A 509 -5.26 20.80 -2.89
N ILE A 510 -4.18 20.69 -3.67
CA ILE A 510 -2.97 19.94 -3.28
C ILE A 510 -1.83 20.90 -2.94
N LYS A 511 -1.58 21.07 -1.64
CA LYS A 511 -0.43 21.81 -1.13
C LYS A 511 0.87 21.04 -1.39
N VAL A 512 1.69 21.50 -2.32
CA VAL A 512 3.07 21.02 -2.54
C VAL A 512 4.02 21.91 -1.72
N ASN A 513 5.00 21.32 -1.05
CA ASN A 513 5.99 22.10 -0.31
C ASN A 513 7.04 22.67 -1.28
N GLN A 514 7.35 23.95 -1.15
CA GLN A 514 8.44 24.56 -1.90
C GLN A 514 9.79 24.15 -1.29
N ALA A 515 10.73 23.72 -2.12
CA ALA A 515 12.07 23.32 -1.71
C ALA A 515 13.00 24.52 -1.52
N PHE A 516 13.95 24.38 -0.59
CA PHE A 516 15.04 25.29 -0.28
C PHE A 516 14.59 26.69 0.17
N ILE A 517 14.45 27.63 -0.75
CA ILE A 517 14.13 29.04 -0.47
C ILE A 517 13.02 29.52 -1.40
N PRO A 518 12.24 30.55 -0.99
CA PRO A 518 11.32 31.20 -1.91
C PRO A 518 12.07 31.74 -3.13
N GLU A 519 11.49 31.57 -4.33
CA GLU A 519 12.01 32.16 -5.58
C GLU A 519 13.42 31.72 -5.99
N LEU A 520 13.81 30.49 -5.64
CA LEU A 520 15.09 29.94 -6.07
C LEU A 520 15.24 29.93 -7.61
N SER A 521 16.26 30.62 -8.12
CA SER A 521 16.74 30.45 -9.49
C SER A 521 17.68 29.24 -9.57
N THR A 522 17.16 28.09 -10.00
CA THR A 522 17.97 26.88 -10.20
C THR A 522 19.06 27.10 -11.25
N GLU A 523 18.80 27.93 -12.27
CA GLU A 523 19.78 28.27 -13.30
C GLU A 523 20.98 29.03 -12.73
N THR A 524 20.73 30.03 -11.88
CA THR A 524 21.80 30.84 -11.26
C THR A 524 22.70 29.97 -10.37
N TRP A 525 22.11 29.13 -9.52
CA TRP A 525 22.88 28.25 -8.63
C TRP A 525 23.59 27.12 -9.38
N ASN A 526 22.97 26.56 -10.42
CA ASN A 526 23.67 25.63 -11.32
C ASN A 526 24.90 26.28 -11.94
N LYS A 527 24.80 27.56 -12.35
CA LYS A 527 25.93 28.33 -12.87
C LYS A 527 27.02 28.55 -11.83
N TYR A 528 26.69 28.99 -10.61
CA TYR A 528 27.68 29.16 -9.55
C TYR A 528 28.42 27.85 -9.23
N ILE A 529 27.70 26.72 -9.19
CA ILE A 529 28.31 25.41 -8.98
C ILE A 529 29.21 25.02 -10.15
N HIS A 530 28.75 25.26 -11.38
CA HIS A 530 29.51 24.99 -12.60
C HIS A 530 30.80 25.81 -12.69
N ASP A 531 30.71 27.11 -12.41
CA ASP A 531 31.83 28.04 -12.42
C ASP A 531 32.78 27.86 -11.23
N GLY A 532 32.40 27.00 -10.27
CA GLY A 532 33.14 26.70 -9.06
C GLY A 532 33.12 27.83 -8.02
N GLU A 533 32.19 28.76 -8.15
CA GLU A 533 31.97 29.96 -7.33
C GLU A 533 31.13 29.66 -6.06
N PHE A 534 31.44 28.54 -5.41
CA PHE A 534 30.70 28.07 -4.26
C PHE A 534 31.60 27.37 -3.24
N GLN A 535 31.17 27.42 -1.98
CA GLN A 535 31.71 26.61 -0.90
C GLN A 535 30.58 25.83 -0.21
N LEU A 536 30.88 24.59 0.20
CA LEU A 536 29.96 23.76 0.97
C LEU A 536 30.28 23.90 2.45
N GLU A 537 29.27 24.30 3.22
CA GLU A 537 29.40 24.50 4.65
C GLU A 537 28.37 23.70 5.43
N LYS A 538 28.76 23.38 6.67
CA LYS A 538 27.91 22.73 7.65
C LYS A 538 27.72 23.68 8.84
N ILE A 539 26.52 24.21 8.99
CA ILE A 539 26.15 25.12 10.08
C ILE A 539 25.38 24.31 11.13
N VAL A 540 25.80 24.40 12.40
CA VAL A 540 25.11 23.72 13.52
C VAL A 540 24.46 24.74 14.43
N LEU A 541 23.15 24.68 14.58
CA LEU A 541 22.40 25.59 15.45
C LEU A 541 22.58 25.20 16.91
N ARG A 542 23.06 26.13 17.73
CA ARG A 542 23.29 25.90 19.16
C ARG A 542 22.24 26.60 20.01
N LYS A 543 21.90 26.02 21.17
CA LYS A 543 20.92 26.57 22.13
C LYS A 543 21.17 28.01 22.59
N PRO A 544 22.41 28.48 22.87
CA PRO A 544 22.61 29.89 23.20
C PRO A 544 22.32 30.78 21.98
N GLN A 545 21.43 31.76 22.15
CA GLN A 545 21.11 32.80 21.15
C GLN A 545 20.60 32.26 19.80
N ILE A 546 19.80 31.18 19.81
CA ILE A 546 19.26 30.57 18.59
C ILE A 546 18.48 31.56 17.71
N SER A 547 17.75 32.50 18.31
CA SER A 547 16.99 33.53 17.58
C SER A 547 17.90 34.45 16.76
N LEU A 548 19.10 34.77 17.27
CA LEU A 548 20.09 35.57 16.56
C LEU A 548 20.69 34.77 15.38
N GLN A 549 21.01 33.50 15.61
CA GLN A 549 21.54 32.61 14.57
C GLN A 549 20.52 32.40 13.43
N GLN A 550 19.24 32.20 13.78
CA GLN A 550 18.15 32.10 12.82
C GLN A 550 17.97 33.39 12.01
N ALA A 551 17.99 34.54 12.67
CA ALA A 551 17.89 35.84 12.00
C ALA A 551 19.05 36.09 11.04
N HIS A 552 20.27 35.69 11.42
CA HIS A 552 21.45 35.80 10.56
C HIS A 552 21.36 34.87 9.34
N LEU A 553 20.98 33.61 9.53
CA LEU A 553 20.73 32.67 8.43
C LEU A 553 19.67 33.20 7.45
N GLN A 554 18.57 33.73 7.97
CA GLN A 554 17.53 34.33 7.13
C GLN A 554 18.04 35.56 6.37
N ALA A 555 18.94 36.35 6.96
CA ALA A 555 19.55 37.49 6.27
C ALA A 555 20.44 37.03 5.10
N LEU A 556 21.27 36.01 5.29
CA LEU A 556 22.12 35.43 4.24
C LEU A 556 21.31 34.78 3.11
N ILE A 557 20.19 34.14 3.46
CA ILE A 557 19.26 33.59 2.47
C ILE A 557 18.64 34.71 1.64
N ARG A 558 18.21 35.80 2.29
CA ARG A 558 17.60 36.96 1.61
C ARG A 558 18.59 37.74 0.75
N SER A 559 19.87 37.79 1.11
CA SER A 559 20.92 38.40 0.27
C SER A 559 21.29 37.55 -0.95
N GLY A 560 20.85 36.28 -1.00
CA GLY A 560 21.21 35.34 -2.06
C GLY A 560 22.62 34.77 -1.91
N GLU A 561 23.26 34.99 -0.76
CA GLU A 561 24.62 34.50 -0.49
C GLU A 561 24.62 33.05 0.00
N LEU A 562 23.53 32.58 0.62
CA LEU A 562 23.43 31.24 1.18
C LEU A 562 22.20 30.48 0.67
N LEU A 563 22.40 29.25 0.21
CA LEU A 563 21.35 28.30 -0.16
C LEU A 563 21.39 27.08 0.77
N PRO A 564 20.42 26.92 1.69
CA PRO A 564 20.33 25.72 2.52
C PRO A 564 19.78 24.56 1.69
N LEU A 565 20.45 23.40 1.75
CA LEU A 565 20.06 22.21 0.98
C LEU A 565 19.39 21.17 1.85
N ILE A 566 20.10 20.70 2.88
CA ILE A 566 19.68 19.56 3.71
C ILE A 566 19.82 19.94 5.17
N VAL A 567 18.83 19.59 5.97
CA VAL A 567 18.91 19.62 7.44
C VAL A 567 18.95 18.19 7.96
N LYS A 568 19.94 17.89 8.80
CA LYS A 568 20.02 16.64 9.54
C LYS A 568 19.49 16.88 10.94
N ARG A 569 18.36 16.24 11.25
CA ARG A 569 17.67 16.29 12.55
C ARG A 569 17.42 14.86 13.03
N ASP A 570 17.80 14.55 14.26
CA ASP A 570 17.67 13.21 14.85
C ASP A 570 18.23 12.08 13.96
N ALA A 571 19.41 12.31 13.36
CA ALA A 571 20.08 11.41 12.41
C ALA A 571 19.30 11.13 11.10
N LYS A 572 18.27 11.91 10.76
CA LYS A 572 17.53 11.85 9.49
C LYS A 572 17.90 13.04 8.61
N LEU A 573 18.26 12.79 7.35
CA LEU A 573 18.40 13.85 6.36
C LEU A 573 17.03 14.30 5.86
N GLN A 574 16.84 15.61 5.75
CA GLN A 574 15.63 16.21 5.20
C GLN A 574 16.01 17.34 4.26
N ILE A 575 15.38 17.39 3.10
CA ILE A 575 15.52 18.55 2.23
C ILE A 575 14.83 19.74 2.89
N VAL A 576 15.53 20.87 2.93
CA VAL A 576 15.04 22.12 3.51
C VAL A 576 13.84 22.63 2.73
N LYS A 577 12.81 23.12 3.42
CA LYS A 577 11.65 23.79 2.82
C LYS A 577 11.86 25.30 2.81
N ALA A 578 11.19 25.99 1.88
CA ALA A 578 11.22 27.45 1.79
C ALA A 578 10.81 28.17 3.10
N ALA A 579 9.89 27.57 3.86
CA ALA A 579 9.49 28.01 5.19
C ALA A 579 9.90 26.97 6.25
N GLU A 580 11.21 26.74 6.38
CA GLU A 580 11.74 25.80 7.37
C GLU A 580 11.77 26.43 8.77
N ASP A 581 11.20 25.71 9.74
CA ASP A 581 11.32 26.04 11.16
C ASP A 581 12.58 25.36 11.73
N TRP A 582 13.62 26.17 11.86
CA TRP A 582 14.92 25.74 12.37
C TRP A 582 14.87 25.41 13.86
N GLN A 583 15.39 24.24 14.24
CA GLN A 583 15.41 23.75 15.61
C GLN A 583 16.82 23.77 16.22
N PRO A 584 16.95 23.80 17.56
CA PRO A 584 18.25 23.62 18.20
C PRO A 584 18.84 22.26 17.81
N GLU A 585 20.16 22.21 17.62
CA GLU A 585 20.93 21.01 17.24
C GLU A 585 20.75 20.55 15.79
N ASP A 586 20.01 21.31 14.97
CA ASP A 586 19.95 21.09 13.53
C ASP A 586 21.36 21.25 12.92
N GLU A 587 21.78 20.25 12.12
CA GLU A 587 22.94 20.38 11.25
C GLU A 587 22.48 20.73 9.83
N ILE A 588 22.80 21.92 9.36
CA ILE A 588 22.37 22.47 8.07
C ILE A 588 23.54 22.37 7.10
N TYR A 589 23.35 21.64 6.02
CA TYR A 589 24.25 21.56 4.88
C TYR A 589 23.80 22.61 3.86
N CYS A 590 24.65 23.61 3.61
CA CYS A 590 24.33 24.74 2.74
C CYS A 590 25.46 25.05 1.75
N ILE A 591 25.09 25.75 0.68
CA ILE A 591 26.01 26.34 -0.28
C ILE A 591 26.14 27.82 0.04
N LEU A 592 27.37 28.32 0.14
CA LEU A 592 27.67 29.74 0.12
C LEU A 592 28.22 30.15 -1.24
N HIS A 593 27.70 31.24 -1.79
CA HIS A 593 28.24 31.86 -2.99
C HIS A 593 29.55 32.56 -2.65
N ASP A 594 30.67 32.08 -3.21
CA ASP A 594 31.99 32.69 -3.04
C ASP A 594 32.63 32.98 -4.40
N PRO A 595 32.59 34.23 -4.88
CA PRO A 595 33.19 34.63 -6.15
C PRO A 595 34.73 34.57 -6.15
N ARG A 596 35.40 34.43 -4.98
CA ARG A 596 36.87 34.43 -4.88
C ARG A 596 37.49 33.03 -5.05
N SER A 597 36.72 31.98 -4.86
CA SER A 597 37.13 30.57 -4.95
C SER A 597 37.83 30.21 -6.28
N LYS A 598 37.43 30.82 -7.40
CA LYS A 598 38.01 30.63 -8.74
C LYS A 598 39.45 31.15 -8.85
N LEU A 599 39.74 32.30 -8.23
CA LEU A 599 41.08 32.92 -8.21
C LEU A 599 42.05 32.11 -7.35
N MET A 600 41.60 31.65 -6.19
CA MET A 600 42.39 30.82 -5.27
C MET A 600 42.73 29.44 -5.86
N LYS A 601 41.79 28.79 -6.56
CA LYS A 601 42.03 27.50 -7.26
C LYS A 601 43.06 27.64 -8.38
N ARG A 602 43.07 28.77 -9.12
CA ARG A 602 44.05 29.05 -10.16
C ARG A 602 45.45 29.37 -9.60
N LEU A 603 45.52 30.10 -8.48
CA LEU A 603 46.78 30.45 -7.84
C LEU A 603 47.46 29.28 -7.12
N SER A 604 46.69 28.27 -6.68
CA SER A 604 47.19 27.06 -6.01
C SER A 604 47.68 25.95 -6.96
N GLY A 605 47.67 26.18 -8.28
CA GLY A 605 48.18 25.23 -9.28
C GLY A 605 47.39 23.92 -9.43
N ASN A 606 46.23 23.82 -8.78
CA ASN A 606 45.47 22.57 -8.71
C ASN A 606 44.53 22.44 -9.93
N ASN A 607 45.06 21.93 -11.04
CA ASN A 607 44.34 21.71 -12.30
C ASN A 607 43.63 20.34 -12.32
N GLN A 608 42.91 19.98 -11.24
CA GLN A 608 42.09 18.76 -11.25
C GLN A 608 40.72 19.04 -11.88
N PRO A 609 40.23 18.17 -12.78
CA PRO A 609 38.84 18.24 -13.25
C PRO A 609 37.93 18.10 -12.03
N SER A 610 36.86 18.88 -12.02
CA SER A 610 35.85 18.99 -10.97
C SER A 610 35.27 17.62 -10.56
N ARG A 611 35.98 16.89 -9.71
CA ARG A 611 35.30 15.99 -8.78
C ARG A 611 34.57 16.92 -7.81
N LEU A 612 33.26 16.74 -7.68
CA LEU A 612 32.48 17.14 -6.50
C LEU A 612 33.01 16.36 -5.28
N ALA A 613 34.30 16.57 -4.96
CA ALA A 613 34.93 16.00 -3.80
C ALA A 613 34.41 16.80 -2.61
N LEU A 614 33.28 16.36 -2.08
CA LEU A 614 32.67 16.72 -0.79
C LEU A 614 33.64 16.55 0.41
N ASN A 615 34.86 16.04 0.16
CA ASN A 615 35.92 15.71 1.11
C ASN A 615 36.61 16.88 1.82
N LYS A 616 35.97 18.05 1.97
CA LYS A 616 36.37 19.08 2.95
C LYS A 616 35.25 20.10 3.08
N PHE A 617 34.25 19.78 3.90
CA PHE A 617 33.53 20.86 4.60
C PHE A 617 34.60 21.68 5.33
N SER A 618 34.68 22.99 5.09
CA SER A 618 35.47 23.86 5.96
C SER A 618 34.90 23.72 7.38
N GLU A 619 35.79 23.50 8.35
CA GLU A 619 35.42 23.31 9.76
C GLU A 619 34.48 24.42 10.24
N VAL A 620 33.38 24.00 10.87
CA VAL A 620 32.39 24.75 11.67
C VAL A 620 32.77 26.21 11.91
N GLU A 621 32.34 27.13 11.03
CA GLU A 621 32.29 28.54 11.41
C GLU A 621 31.16 28.71 12.42
N SER A 622 31.52 28.85 13.71
CA SER A 622 30.64 29.51 14.65
C SER A 622 30.42 30.93 14.14
N ILE A 623 29.20 31.26 13.72
CA ILE A 623 28.79 32.58 13.22
C ILE A 623 29.49 33.68 14.04
N PRO A 624 30.41 34.47 13.45
CA PRO A 624 31.21 35.43 14.20
C PRO A 624 30.33 36.57 14.73
N ILE A 625 30.35 36.74 16.05
CA ILE A 625 29.73 37.88 16.74
C ILE A 625 30.74 39.03 16.72
N SER A 626 30.42 40.12 16.01
CA SER A 626 31.28 41.31 15.99
C SER A 626 31.43 41.89 17.41
N PRO A 627 32.66 42.18 17.90
CA PRO A 627 32.84 42.70 19.25
C PRO A 627 32.34 44.15 19.33
N LYS A 628 31.48 44.40 20.31
CA LYS A 628 30.96 45.72 20.70
C LYS A 628 32.11 46.72 20.80
N LYS A 629 32.05 47.80 20.02
CA LYS A 629 32.96 48.95 20.09
C LYS A 629 32.86 49.54 21.50
N THR A 630 33.89 49.35 22.32
CA THR A 630 34.04 50.02 23.62
C THR A 630 34.19 51.52 23.39
N ILE A 631 33.22 52.30 23.84
CA ILE A 631 33.34 53.75 23.98
C ILE A 631 34.20 53.99 25.23
N PRO A 632 35.25 54.85 25.20
CA PRO A 632 36.03 55.15 26.40
C PRO A 632 35.18 55.99 27.35
N GLU A 633 35.05 55.53 28.59
CA GLU A 633 34.66 56.38 29.71
C GLU A 633 35.78 57.39 29.99
N GLY A 634 35.43 58.69 29.99
CA GLY A 634 36.24 59.73 30.62
C GLY A 634 36.48 60.98 29.77
N ALA A 635 35.60 61.97 29.92
CA ALA A 635 35.95 63.40 30.03
C ALA A 635 34.69 64.21 30.40
N ASN A 636 34.61 64.57 31.69
CA ASN A 636 33.82 65.62 32.37
C ASN A 636 32.42 66.00 31.90
#